data_AF-Q3IDJ2-F1
#
_entry.id   AF-Q3IDJ2-F1
#
_cell.length_a   1.000
_cell.length_b   1.000
_cell.length_c   1.000
_cell.angle_alpha   90.00
_cell.angle_beta   90.00
_cell.angle_gamma   90.00
#
_symmetry.space_group_name_H-M   'P 1'
#
loop_
_entity.id
_entity.type
_entity.pdbx_description
1 polymer ?
#
loop_
_entity_poly.entity_id
_entity_poly.type
_entity_poly.pdbx_seq_one_letter_code
_entity_poly.pdbx_strand_id
1 'polypeptide(L)'
;MQGWLQRFFFVGFMAVCSIFSTLSFSVTPADLFEQFKSAESWSDKQSFASTLLTKKNLPHQQRIAIYSDLAELAFNANDLPHALEYYKLLESSITFNELPDLYFRAIKMQGVVLYYQGFVQQAVVDYSRALGLAIRLKGSLKQANLLSNIGLAYFDMYNMELALDYYQQAKLIYEKEGSAQDKADILHNIAGIYIRLSRYESALEMYREVLKVFQQLGDEDGVAQVYGNMGVAYTESKQYQLALHYNQLALRYYQSINNAFQLSTKHANLASINLHLNKFDVALYHAKAAQQFALDAGNKSLLAAALHVLATAQFAQGDIENAKTTSEHSIALAKEYKNGMRIKDGLGIEALIYSSLGDFKQALQLHQQYVDYQRSINTEEASKAVSIFQTQFEADKLNQEIKQLKQQQHLQQLEISKRSQLTILLGIVAILILITVIAIYRRRIESNAKLQLTEQVEQRTLELQSVAQELREANDVKSQFLANISHEIRTPLTAILSQTDDLINGLYDPEQLQDELKVIQRQSEHLKSLINDVLDLSKIEANRLELSISCFDIVQVLNDIHGMFSVQAKAKNLSLVFDNQLGDELYTRLDLTRVKQILINLCANAIKFTHSGQVTIVANNTEQGLVLTVKDTGIGMNTAQLKLIFECFSQADNSISRRFGGTGLGLSLSQQLAAMMGGYISVQSEFKKGSQFSFFVPCVPVDKSECAVTAKDNINGDYKALSAKVLLAEDHDDNRRLISRYLRAMGLDVIAVENGEQAVEQCLKEYPDFVLLDIQMPIMDGITAFELLRQCGYEQPIFALTANAMSHEIEQYLALGFTDYLAKPIDKEKFYSTIAEHLASIKNEQNSTSVNIDMSDLVTSFKQSLSIESELISQHFNSGDFVALQKDSHRILGAAQMFKLCDIADAAKALDDACKSPEEVQNIAVLVDKLQALFLHYKEHG
;
A
#
# COMPACT_ATOMS: atom_id res chain seq x y z
N MET A 1 -70.28 -19.90 44.68
CA MET A 1 -69.48 -20.59 43.65
C MET A 1 -68.31 -19.69 43.36
N GLN A 2 -67.16 -19.96 44.00
CA GLN A 2 -66.07 -20.80 43.46
C GLN A 2 -65.42 -20.10 42.26
N GLY A 3 -64.14 -19.79 42.23
CA GLY A 3 -63.03 -20.00 43.15
C GLY A 3 -61.84 -19.34 42.44
N TRP A 4 -61.22 -18.35 43.08
CA TRP A 4 -59.91 -18.46 43.72
C TRP A 4 -58.78 -17.80 42.91
N LEU A 5 -57.93 -17.13 43.69
CA LEU A 5 -56.59 -16.55 43.43
C LEU A 5 -56.57 -15.15 42.80
N GLN A 6 -56.61 -14.08 43.60
CA GLN A 6 -55.59 -13.54 44.54
C GLN A 6 -54.39 -12.91 43.81
N ARG A 7 -54.31 -11.58 43.78
CA ARG A 7 -53.62 -10.67 44.74
C ARG A 7 -52.10 -10.68 44.48
N PHE A 8 -51.42 -9.56 44.28
CA PHE A 8 -51.28 -8.51 45.29
C PHE A 8 -50.98 -7.12 44.64
N PHE A 9 -51.88 -6.13 44.88
CA PHE A 9 -51.67 -4.85 45.62
C PHE A 9 -50.89 -3.75 44.84
N PHE A 10 -51.43 -2.60 44.41
CA PHE A 10 -52.38 -1.58 44.92
C PHE A 10 -51.80 -0.57 45.95
N VAL A 11 -51.25 0.53 45.41
CA VAL A 11 -51.52 1.96 45.70
C VAL A 11 -51.60 2.45 47.16
N GLY A 12 -50.65 3.32 47.53
CA GLY A 12 -50.89 4.74 47.87
C GLY A 12 -51.95 5.15 48.91
N PHE A 13 -51.43 5.71 50.02
CA PHE A 13 -51.75 7.06 50.52
C PHE A 13 -53.14 7.38 51.12
N MET A 14 -53.17 7.62 52.45
CA MET A 14 -53.91 8.70 53.17
C MET A 14 -53.92 8.38 54.68
N ALA A 15 -53.21 9.15 55.52
CA ALA A 15 -53.69 10.33 56.27
C ALA A 15 -54.38 9.93 57.61
N VAL A 16 -54.30 10.60 58.75
CA VAL A 16 -53.68 11.85 59.27
C VAL A 16 -54.00 11.86 60.78
N CYS A 17 -53.08 12.37 61.62
CA CYS A 17 -53.24 12.97 62.97
C CYS A 17 -54.10 12.24 64.03
N SER A 18 -53.74 12.11 65.31
CA SER A 18 -52.90 12.89 66.23
C SER A 18 -53.00 12.20 67.60
N ILE A 19 -52.06 12.47 68.53
CA ILE A 19 -52.20 12.55 70.00
C ILE A 19 -50.97 11.96 70.77
N PHE A 20 -50.44 12.80 71.68
CA PHE A 20 -49.56 12.56 72.86
C PHE A 20 -48.05 12.23 72.72
N SER A 21 -47.26 13.31 72.91
CA SER A 21 -46.23 13.53 73.95
C SER A 21 -45.13 12.51 74.29
N THR A 22 -43.90 13.06 74.28
CA THR A 22 -42.72 12.76 75.11
C THR A 22 -42.10 11.37 75.00
N LEU A 23 -41.11 11.26 74.11
CA LEU A 23 -39.87 10.53 74.40
C LEU A 23 -38.72 11.37 73.82
N SER A 24 -38.06 12.10 74.71
CA SER A 24 -36.68 12.54 74.52
C SER A 24 -35.82 11.29 74.30
N PHE A 25 -35.56 10.95 73.03
CA PHE A 25 -34.50 10.02 72.66
C PHE A 25 -33.24 10.82 72.39
N SER A 26 -32.24 10.57 73.22
CA SER A 26 -30.85 10.95 73.05
C SER A 26 -30.40 10.76 71.60
N VAL A 27 -29.95 11.83 70.95
CA VAL A 27 -29.16 11.75 69.72
C VAL A 27 -27.86 11.01 70.06
N THR A 28 -27.80 9.73 69.74
CA THR A 28 -26.52 9.01 69.68
C THR A 28 -25.69 9.66 68.56
N PRO A 29 -24.42 10.03 68.79
CA PRO A 29 -23.57 10.53 67.72
C PRO A 29 -23.50 9.45 66.64
N ALA A 30 -23.64 9.84 65.38
CA ALA A 30 -23.45 8.93 64.24
C ALA A 30 -22.11 8.19 64.42
N ASP A 31 -22.11 6.88 64.16
CA ASP A 31 -20.92 6.05 64.23
C ASP A 31 -19.80 6.72 63.42
N LEU A 32 -18.64 6.91 64.04
CA LEU A 32 -17.49 7.59 63.43
C LEU A 32 -17.08 6.92 62.11
N PHE A 33 -17.39 5.63 61.95
CA PHE A 33 -17.19 4.88 60.71
C PHE A 33 -18.18 5.27 59.59
N GLU A 34 -19.43 5.60 59.91
CA GLU A 34 -20.40 6.13 58.94
C GLU A 34 -20.07 7.56 58.53
N GLN A 35 -19.50 8.35 59.44
CA GLN A 35 -18.92 9.66 59.10
C GLN A 35 -17.73 9.52 58.15
N PHE A 36 -16.85 8.52 58.37
CA PHE A 36 -15.78 8.20 57.43
C PHE A 36 -16.31 7.81 56.04
N LYS A 37 -17.34 6.98 55.95
CA LYS A 37 -17.92 6.56 54.66
C LYS A 37 -18.57 7.71 53.90
N SER A 38 -19.24 8.63 54.61
CA SER A 38 -19.95 9.76 54.02
C SER A 38 -19.08 10.98 53.72
N ALA A 39 -17.85 11.01 54.24
CA ALA A 39 -16.91 12.09 53.96
C ALA A 39 -16.42 12.04 52.50
N GLU A 40 -16.60 13.14 51.76
CA GLU A 40 -16.13 13.27 50.37
C GLU A 40 -14.73 13.91 50.28
N SER A 41 -14.33 14.72 51.27
CA SER A 41 -13.03 15.37 51.31
C SER A 41 -11.92 14.43 51.81
N TRP A 42 -10.77 14.46 51.12
CA TRP A 42 -9.55 13.75 51.52
C TRP A 42 -9.11 14.09 52.95
N SER A 43 -9.13 15.38 53.33
CA SER A 43 -8.74 15.83 54.66
C SER A 43 -9.60 15.21 55.76
N ASP A 44 -10.91 15.10 55.48
CA ASP A 44 -11.90 14.65 56.44
C ASP A 44 -11.82 13.13 56.56
N LYS A 45 -11.71 12.40 55.44
CA LYS A 45 -11.47 10.95 55.45
C LYS A 45 -10.17 10.58 56.15
N GLN A 46 -9.08 11.33 55.95
CA GLN A 46 -7.81 11.08 56.64
C GLN A 46 -7.93 11.35 58.16
N SER A 47 -8.65 12.40 58.56
CA SER A 47 -8.90 12.73 59.96
C SER A 47 -9.77 11.68 60.68
N PHE A 48 -10.88 11.27 60.05
CA PHE A 48 -11.73 10.20 60.59
C PHE A 48 -11.00 8.87 60.63
N ALA A 49 -10.23 8.53 59.59
CA ALA A 49 -9.47 7.29 59.54
C ALA A 49 -8.36 7.23 60.59
N SER A 50 -7.57 8.29 60.77
CA SER A 50 -6.52 8.34 61.81
C SER A 50 -7.12 8.17 63.22
N THR A 51 -8.30 8.75 63.46
CA THR A 51 -9.04 8.56 64.72
C THR A 51 -9.62 7.15 64.87
N LEU A 52 -10.09 6.52 63.79
CA LEU A 52 -10.62 5.15 63.80
C LEU A 52 -9.51 4.10 63.98
N LEU A 53 -8.36 4.28 63.32
CA LEU A 53 -7.24 3.33 63.31
C LEU A 53 -6.47 3.30 64.65
N THR A 54 -6.60 4.32 65.49
CA THR A 54 -6.04 4.34 66.86
C THR A 54 -6.91 3.56 67.87
N LYS A 55 -8.14 3.17 67.52
CA LYS A 55 -9.02 2.38 68.40
C LYS A 55 -8.55 0.92 68.46
N LYS A 56 -8.20 0.44 69.66
CA LYS A 56 -7.73 -0.95 69.91
C LYS A 56 -8.69 -2.05 69.42
N ASN A 57 -10.00 -1.80 69.41
CA ASN A 57 -11.03 -2.81 69.08
C ASN A 57 -11.74 -2.52 67.73
N LEU A 58 -11.08 -1.86 66.77
CA LEU A 58 -11.66 -1.65 65.45
C LEU A 58 -11.92 -3.00 64.75
N PRO A 59 -13.17 -3.32 64.36
CA PRO A 59 -13.50 -4.56 63.65
C PRO A 59 -12.64 -4.75 62.40
N HIS A 60 -12.26 -6.00 62.14
CA HIS A 60 -11.39 -6.35 61.01
C HIS A 60 -11.93 -5.82 59.66
N GLN A 61 -13.22 -6.03 59.40
CA GLN A 61 -13.88 -5.54 58.18
C GLN A 61 -13.88 -4.01 58.04
N GLN A 62 -14.02 -3.26 59.14
CA GLN A 62 -13.95 -1.80 59.11
C GLN A 62 -12.54 -1.31 58.78
N ARG A 63 -11.51 -2.00 59.31
CA ARG A 63 -10.11 -1.70 59.00
C ARG A 63 -9.78 -1.92 57.52
N ILE A 64 -10.24 -3.03 56.95
CA ILE A 64 -10.07 -3.34 55.51
C ILE A 64 -10.72 -2.27 54.65
N ALA A 65 -11.95 -1.87 54.98
CA ALA A 65 -12.67 -0.82 54.26
C ALA A 65 -11.94 0.53 54.33
N ILE A 66 -11.40 0.91 55.50
CA ILE A 66 -10.63 2.16 55.66
C ILE A 66 -9.37 2.14 54.78
N TYR A 67 -8.56 1.07 54.85
CA TYR A 67 -7.35 1.00 54.04
C TYR A 67 -7.64 0.97 52.53
N SER A 68 -8.68 0.26 52.11
CA SER A 68 -9.09 0.23 50.70
C SER A 68 -9.52 1.61 50.21
N ASP A 69 -10.39 2.31 50.96
CA ASP A 69 -10.86 3.63 50.58
C ASP A 69 -9.73 4.67 50.55
N LEU A 70 -8.86 4.66 51.56
CA LEU A 70 -7.72 5.58 51.61
C LEU A 70 -6.72 5.32 50.48
N ALA A 71 -6.47 4.06 50.13
CA ALA A 71 -5.58 3.72 49.02
C ALA A 71 -6.12 4.24 47.68
N GLU A 72 -7.41 4.02 47.39
CA GLU A 72 -8.04 4.47 46.14
C GLU A 72 -8.13 6.00 46.08
N LEU A 73 -8.43 6.67 47.20
CA LEU A 73 -8.48 8.12 47.26
C LEU A 73 -7.10 8.76 47.09
N ALA A 74 -6.08 8.23 47.77
CA ALA A 74 -4.71 8.69 47.59
C ALA A 74 -4.26 8.51 46.14
N PHE A 75 -4.59 7.37 45.52
CA PHE A 75 -4.29 7.11 44.12
C PHE A 75 -4.98 8.11 43.19
N ASN A 76 -6.28 8.34 43.38
CA ASN A 76 -7.06 9.28 42.57
C ASN A 76 -6.61 10.74 42.76
N ALA A 77 -6.11 11.09 43.95
CA ALA A 77 -5.51 12.39 44.24
C ALA A 77 -4.06 12.53 43.72
N ASN A 78 -3.54 11.51 43.03
CA ASN A 78 -2.15 11.42 42.58
C ASN A 78 -1.11 11.46 43.73
N ASP A 79 -1.52 11.16 44.97
CA ASP A 79 -0.66 10.99 46.13
C ASP A 79 -0.11 9.55 46.19
N LEU A 80 0.77 9.27 45.23
CA LEU A 80 1.34 7.94 45.01
C LEU A 80 2.05 7.35 46.25
N PRO A 81 2.83 8.11 47.05
CA PRO A 81 3.47 7.57 48.25
C PRO A 81 2.48 7.01 49.28
N HIS A 82 1.43 7.76 49.62
CA HIS A 82 0.41 7.29 50.56
C HIS A 82 -0.44 6.18 49.97
N ALA A 83 -0.74 6.22 48.66
CA ALA A 83 -1.42 5.13 47.97
C ALA A 83 -0.66 3.81 48.13
N LEU A 84 0.67 3.82 47.91
CA LEU A 84 1.52 2.64 48.08
C LEU A 84 1.50 2.12 49.53
N GLU A 85 1.58 3.02 50.50
CA GLU A 85 1.52 2.67 51.93
C GLU A 85 0.18 1.98 52.26
N TYR A 86 -0.95 2.57 51.85
CA TYR A 86 -2.26 2.01 52.14
C TYR A 86 -2.53 0.71 51.39
N TYR A 87 -2.05 0.52 50.15
CA TYR A 87 -2.15 -0.77 49.47
C TYR A 87 -1.30 -1.87 50.13
N LYS A 88 -0.14 -1.53 50.72
CA LYS A 88 0.67 -2.46 51.52
C LYS A 88 -0.01 -2.82 52.85
N LEU A 89 -0.58 -1.82 53.53
CA LEU A 89 -1.37 -2.04 54.74
C LEU A 89 -2.60 -2.90 54.45
N LEU A 90 -3.29 -2.63 53.34
CA LEU A 90 -4.40 -3.44 52.86
C LEU A 90 -3.94 -4.89 52.64
N GLU A 91 -2.89 -5.14 51.85
CA GLU A 91 -2.35 -6.49 51.65
C GLU A 91 -2.03 -7.20 52.96
N SER A 92 -1.38 -6.52 53.92
CA SER A 92 -1.03 -7.11 55.22
C SER A 92 -2.25 -7.43 56.10
N SER A 93 -3.39 -6.80 55.80
CA SER A 93 -4.63 -6.91 56.57
C SER A 93 -5.60 -7.98 56.03
N ILE A 94 -5.35 -8.57 54.86
CA ILE A 94 -6.22 -9.58 54.26
C ILE A 94 -5.41 -10.78 53.77
N THR A 95 -6.05 -11.95 53.66
CA THR A 95 -5.43 -13.13 53.06
C THR A 95 -6.11 -13.50 51.75
N PHE A 96 -5.38 -14.15 50.83
CA PHE A 96 -5.94 -14.61 49.57
C PHE A 96 -7.13 -15.56 49.75
N ASN A 97 -7.14 -16.38 50.81
CA ASN A 97 -8.23 -17.33 51.07
C ASN A 97 -9.50 -16.63 51.60
N GLU A 98 -9.37 -15.45 52.20
CA GLU A 98 -10.48 -14.70 52.79
C GLU A 98 -11.15 -13.79 51.75
N LEU A 99 -10.36 -12.96 51.06
CA LEU A 99 -10.85 -11.99 50.06
C LEU A 99 -9.97 -12.04 48.79
N PRO A 100 -10.13 -13.05 47.92
CA PRO A 100 -9.22 -13.31 46.80
C PRO A 100 -9.07 -12.14 45.82
N ASP A 101 -10.17 -11.49 45.43
CA ASP A 101 -10.18 -10.37 44.47
C ASP A 101 -9.59 -9.09 45.06
N LEU A 102 -9.88 -8.79 46.33
CA LEU A 102 -9.34 -7.62 47.00
C LEU A 102 -7.84 -7.79 47.27
N TYR A 103 -7.42 -8.99 47.65
CA TYR A 103 -6.00 -9.35 47.83
C TYR A 103 -5.21 -9.21 46.52
N PHE A 104 -5.78 -9.72 45.42
CA PHE A 104 -5.26 -9.50 44.08
C PHE A 104 -5.16 -8.02 43.72
N ARG A 105 -6.23 -7.24 43.95
CA ARG A 105 -6.27 -5.80 43.65
C ARG A 105 -5.20 -5.04 44.43
N ALA A 106 -5.03 -5.32 45.71
CA ALA A 106 -4.04 -4.67 46.57
C ALA A 106 -2.62 -4.81 45.99
N ILE A 107 -2.20 -6.03 45.64
CA ILE A 107 -0.86 -6.29 45.09
C ILE A 107 -0.72 -5.70 43.68
N LYS A 108 -1.73 -5.86 42.82
CA LYS A 108 -1.74 -5.28 41.46
C LYS A 108 -1.51 -3.76 41.53
N MET A 109 -2.23 -3.08 42.42
CA MET A 109 -2.15 -1.63 42.54
C MET A 109 -0.83 -1.15 43.15
N GLN A 110 -0.16 -1.93 44.01
CA GLN A 110 1.22 -1.63 44.42
C GLN A 110 2.15 -1.55 43.19
N GLY A 111 2.04 -2.50 42.26
CA GLY A 111 2.79 -2.47 41.00
C GLY A 111 2.47 -1.24 40.14
N VAL A 112 1.19 -0.87 40.02
CA VAL A 112 0.75 0.34 39.28
C VAL A 112 1.34 1.60 39.90
N VAL A 113 1.26 1.75 41.22
CA VAL A 113 1.78 2.92 41.93
C VAL A 113 3.30 3.03 41.78
N LEU A 114 4.02 1.91 41.95
CA LEU A 114 5.47 1.86 41.77
C LEU A 114 5.88 2.23 40.34
N TYR A 115 5.12 1.78 39.34
CA TYR A 115 5.34 2.13 37.94
C TYR A 115 5.23 3.66 37.73
N TYR A 116 4.14 4.28 38.19
CA TYR A 116 3.94 5.73 38.06
C TYR A 116 4.97 6.57 38.84
N GLN A 117 5.52 6.04 39.93
CA GLN A 117 6.63 6.66 40.66
C GLN A 117 8.00 6.51 39.98
N GLY A 118 8.09 5.74 38.89
CA GLY A 118 9.33 5.47 38.16
C GLY A 118 10.15 4.28 38.70
N PHE A 119 9.63 3.53 39.68
CA PHE A 119 10.27 2.33 40.23
C PHE A 119 9.92 1.06 39.42
N VAL A 120 10.19 1.12 38.10
CA VAL A 120 9.73 0.12 37.11
C VAL A 120 10.17 -1.31 37.45
N GLN A 121 11.40 -1.51 37.95
CA GLN A 121 11.88 -2.85 38.37
C GLN A 121 11.07 -3.44 39.53
N GLN A 122 10.68 -2.61 40.51
CA GLN A 122 9.86 -3.05 41.64
C GLN A 122 8.42 -3.33 41.18
N ALA A 123 7.91 -2.53 40.23
CA ALA A 123 6.61 -2.76 39.63
C ALA A 123 6.51 -4.14 38.95
N VAL A 124 7.55 -4.58 38.22
CA VAL A 124 7.60 -5.94 37.62
C VAL A 124 7.47 -7.04 38.67
N VAL A 125 8.09 -6.86 39.84
CA VAL A 125 8.00 -7.83 40.94
C VAL A 125 6.56 -7.96 41.41
N ASP A 126 5.88 -6.85 41.69
CA ASP A 126 4.50 -6.89 42.17
C ASP A 126 3.49 -7.32 41.09
N TYR A 127 3.71 -6.94 39.83
CA TYR A 127 2.91 -7.47 38.71
C TYR A 127 3.08 -8.98 38.56
N SER A 128 4.30 -9.51 38.69
CA SER A 128 4.56 -10.96 38.63
C SER A 128 3.89 -11.71 39.78
N ARG A 129 3.90 -11.12 40.99
CA ARG A 129 3.16 -11.66 42.14
C ARG A 129 1.65 -11.68 41.86
N ALA A 130 1.11 -10.58 41.35
CA ALA A 130 -0.30 -10.49 40.98
C ALA A 130 -0.67 -11.48 39.85
N LEU A 131 0.24 -11.75 38.91
CA LEU A 131 0.01 -12.66 37.79
C LEU A 131 -0.16 -14.10 38.29
N GLY A 132 0.68 -14.52 39.24
CA GLY A 132 0.51 -15.81 39.94
C GLY A 132 -0.85 -15.94 40.62
N LEU A 133 -1.39 -14.85 41.17
CA LEU A 133 -2.73 -14.84 41.76
C LEU A 133 -3.84 -14.87 40.70
N ALA A 134 -3.69 -14.17 39.57
CA ALA A 134 -4.64 -14.20 38.46
C ALA A 134 -4.79 -15.61 37.86
N ILE A 135 -3.69 -16.36 37.77
CA ILE A 135 -3.68 -17.78 37.37
C ILE A 135 -4.49 -18.62 38.36
N ARG A 136 -4.27 -18.45 39.67
CA ARG A 136 -5.04 -19.15 40.71
C ARG A 136 -6.53 -18.81 40.68
N LEU A 137 -6.88 -17.56 40.36
CA LEU A 137 -8.26 -17.10 40.20
C LEU A 137 -8.91 -17.57 38.89
N LYS A 138 -8.15 -18.20 37.98
CA LYS A 138 -8.61 -18.56 36.62
C LYS A 138 -9.16 -17.36 35.83
N GLY A 139 -8.66 -16.15 36.12
CA GLY A 139 -9.09 -14.91 35.45
C GLY A 139 -8.25 -14.63 34.22
N SER A 140 -8.67 -15.12 33.05
CA SER A 140 -7.94 -14.99 31.77
C SER A 140 -7.59 -13.53 31.43
N LEU A 141 -8.59 -12.62 31.48
CA LEU A 141 -8.36 -11.19 31.23
C LEU A 141 -7.48 -10.53 32.29
N LYS A 142 -7.56 -10.95 33.55
CA LYS A 142 -6.66 -10.46 34.62
C LYS A 142 -5.21 -10.85 34.33
N GLN A 143 -4.98 -12.02 33.76
CA GLN A 143 -3.65 -12.47 33.32
C GLN A 143 -3.18 -11.61 32.15
N ALA A 144 -4.00 -11.42 31.11
CA ALA A 144 -3.66 -10.60 29.95
C ALA A 144 -3.28 -9.17 30.34
N ASN A 145 -4.06 -8.51 31.20
CA ASN A 145 -3.77 -7.15 31.67
C ASN A 145 -2.43 -7.08 32.43
N LEU A 146 -2.10 -8.10 33.23
CA LEU A 146 -0.84 -8.14 33.95
C LEU A 146 0.35 -8.45 33.05
N LEU A 147 0.20 -9.35 32.08
CA LEU A 147 1.20 -9.60 31.05
C LEU A 147 1.48 -8.31 30.26
N SER A 148 0.42 -7.57 29.89
CA SER A 148 0.55 -6.25 29.25
C SER A 148 1.31 -5.24 30.12
N ASN A 149 0.97 -5.14 31.42
CA ASN A 149 1.67 -4.25 32.35
C ASN A 149 3.15 -4.63 32.55
N ILE A 150 3.47 -5.93 32.60
CA ILE A 150 4.86 -6.41 32.68
C ILE A 150 5.60 -6.07 31.38
N GLY A 151 4.96 -6.29 30.22
CA GLY A 151 5.51 -5.92 28.93
C GLY A 151 5.84 -4.42 28.85
N LEU A 152 4.93 -3.57 29.33
CA LEU A 152 5.12 -2.12 29.41
C LEU A 152 6.29 -1.73 30.33
N ALA A 153 6.41 -2.38 31.48
CA ALA A 153 7.54 -2.15 32.37
C ALA A 153 8.88 -2.57 31.72
N TYR A 154 8.92 -3.68 30.97
CA TYR A 154 10.12 -4.06 30.22
C TYR A 154 10.42 -3.13 29.04
N PHE A 155 9.39 -2.59 28.38
CA PHE A 155 9.55 -1.57 27.34
C PHE A 155 10.24 -0.32 27.88
N ASP A 156 9.80 0.19 29.03
CA ASP A 156 10.40 1.34 29.71
C ASP A 156 11.83 1.06 30.20
N MET A 157 12.14 -0.20 30.50
CA MET A 157 13.50 -0.67 30.80
C MET A 157 14.34 -0.95 29.55
N TYR A 158 13.83 -0.64 28.35
CA TYR A 158 14.46 -0.90 27.04
C TYR A 158 14.74 -2.38 26.74
N ASN A 159 14.07 -3.31 27.43
CA ASN A 159 14.18 -4.73 27.14
C ASN A 159 13.10 -5.17 26.14
N MET A 160 13.34 -4.88 24.86
CA MET A 160 12.37 -5.12 23.78
C MET A 160 11.99 -6.60 23.61
N GLU A 161 12.91 -7.52 23.92
CA GLU A 161 12.69 -8.98 23.82
C GLU A 161 11.61 -9.43 24.80
N LEU A 162 11.82 -9.16 26.09
CA LEU A 162 10.86 -9.52 27.11
C LEU A 162 9.56 -8.73 26.94
N ALA A 163 9.64 -7.44 26.61
CA ALA A 163 8.44 -6.63 26.38
C ALA A 163 7.56 -7.24 25.28
N LEU A 164 8.16 -7.60 24.14
CA LEU A 164 7.46 -8.23 23.03
C LEU A 164 6.90 -9.61 23.40
N ASP A 165 7.67 -10.45 24.09
CA ASP A 165 7.22 -11.77 24.54
C ASP A 165 5.97 -11.66 25.43
N TYR A 166 6.02 -10.79 26.44
CA TYR A 166 4.88 -10.55 27.32
C TYR A 166 3.67 -9.96 26.58
N TYR A 167 3.89 -9.05 25.63
CA TYR A 167 2.81 -8.52 24.80
C TYR A 167 2.20 -9.58 23.88
N GLN A 168 3.00 -10.48 23.30
CA GLN A 168 2.50 -11.59 22.48
C GLN A 168 1.66 -12.56 23.32
N GLN A 169 2.10 -12.89 24.54
CA GLN A 169 1.32 -13.70 25.47
C GLN A 169 -0.03 -13.03 25.82
N ALA A 170 -0.04 -11.72 26.09
CA ALA A 170 -1.26 -10.96 26.33
C ALA A 170 -2.18 -10.93 25.09
N LYS A 171 -1.61 -10.70 23.89
CA LYS A 171 -2.33 -10.67 22.61
C LYS A 171 -3.08 -11.96 22.34
N LEU A 172 -2.46 -13.12 22.57
CA LEU A 172 -3.11 -14.42 22.40
C LEU A 172 -4.39 -14.56 23.25
N ILE A 173 -4.38 -14.03 24.47
CA ILE A 173 -5.54 -14.05 25.35
C ILE A 173 -6.60 -13.04 24.88
N TYR A 174 -6.19 -11.82 24.55
CA TYR A 174 -7.10 -10.78 24.06
C TYR A 174 -7.76 -11.13 22.72
N GLU A 175 -7.06 -11.80 21.81
CA GLU A 175 -7.65 -12.27 20.55
C GLU A 175 -8.85 -13.19 20.77
N LYS A 176 -8.74 -14.06 21.79
CA LYS A 176 -9.74 -15.06 22.13
C LYS A 176 -10.89 -14.51 22.98
N GLU A 177 -10.58 -13.69 23.98
CA GLU A 177 -11.53 -13.32 25.05
C GLU A 177 -11.60 -11.80 25.32
N GLY A 178 -10.74 -11.00 24.69
CA GLY A 178 -10.66 -9.54 24.87
C GLY A 178 -11.66 -8.76 24.03
N SER A 179 -11.94 -7.54 24.48
CA SER A 179 -12.75 -6.55 23.77
C SER A 179 -12.01 -5.98 22.55
N ALA A 180 -12.70 -5.21 21.71
CA ALA A 180 -12.07 -4.49 20.61
C ALA A 180 -11.03 -3.47 21.13
N GLN A 181 -11.30 -2.85 22.29
CA GLN A 181 -10.36 -1.97 22.99
C GLN A 181 -9.09 -2.73 23.38
N ASP A 182 -9.22 -3.86 24.09
CA ASP A 182 -8.06 -4.64 24.54
C ASP A 182 -7.16 -5.08 23.37
N LYS A 183 -7.78 -5.43 22.23
CA LYS A 183 -7.07 -5.80 21.00
C LYS A 183 -6.34 -4.61 20.36
N ALA A 184 -6.94 -3.43 20.39
CA ALA A 184 -6.32 -2.21 19.89
C ALA A 184 -5.18 -1.75 20.80
N ASP A 185 -5.37 -1.77 22.13
CA ASP A 185 -4.36 -1.39 23.13
C ASP A 185 -3.11 -2.26 23.05
N ILE A 186 -3.27 -3.59 22.90
CA ILE A 186 -2.11 -4.47 22.80
C ILE A 186 -1.36 -4.29 21.48
N LEU A 187 -2.08 -4.04 20.37
CA LEU A 187 -1.47 -3.78 19.07
C LEU A 187 -0.75 -2.42 19.07
N HIS A 188 -1.31 -1.40 19.73
CA HIS A 188 -0.67 -0.12 19.97
C HIS A 188 0.68 -0.28 20.68
N ASN A 189 0.72 -1.07 21.74
CA ASN A 189 1.94 -1.35 22.51
C ASN A 189 2.99 -2.09 21.68
N ILE A 190 2.57 -3.10 20.89
CA ILE A 190 3.47 -3.83 19.99
C ILE A 190 4.01 -2.90 18.90
N ALA A 191 3.21 -2.01 18.32
CA ALA A 191 3.69 -1.02 17.36
C ALA A 191 4.77 -0.10 17.96
N GLY A 192 4.67 0.23 19.25
CA GLY A 192 5.68 1.01 19.97
C GLY A 192 7.04 0.30 20.05
N ILE A 193 7.05 -1.02 20.20
CA ILE A 193 8.27 -1.85 20.11
C ILE A 193 8.90 -1.72 18.74
N TYR A 194 8.11 -1.74 17.67
CA TYR A 194 8.62 -1.68 16.30
C TYR A 194 9.28 -0.34 15.98
N ILE A 195 8.81 0.77 16.57
CA ILE A 195 9.54 2.04 16.52
C ILE A 195 10.95 1.88 17.10
N ARG A 196 11.07 1.28 18.30
CA ARG A 196 12.36 1.09 18.98
C ARG A 196 13.30 0.15 18.24
N LEU A 197 12.75 -0.81 17.50
CA LEU A 197 13.50 -1.70 16.60
C LEU A 197 13.81 -1.06 15.23
N SER A 198 13.57 0.24 15.06
CA SER A 198 13.78 0.99 13.81
C SER A 198 12.97 0.47 12.62
N ARG A 199 11.86 -0.26 12.87
CA ARG A 199 10.92 -0.75 11.85
C ARG A 199 9.75 0.23 11.69
N TYR A 200 10.06 1.46 11.30
CA TYR A 200 9.10 2.57 11.30
C TYR A 200 7.90 2.32 10.38
N GLU A 201 8.10 1.78 9.18
CA GLU A 201 7.00 1.48 8.25
C GLU A 201 6.00 0.48 8.84
N SER A 202 6.49 -0.63 9.39
CA SER A 202 5.63 -1.63 10.04
C SER A 202 4.91 -1.06 11.26
N ALA A 203 5.59 -0.21 12.05
CA ALA A 203 4.95 0.48 13.17
C ALA A 203 3.83 1.42 12.70
N LEU A 204 4.08 2.21 11.64
CA LEU A 204 3.10 3.15 11.08
C LEU A 204 1.91 2.44 10.45
N GLU A 205 2.12 1.29 9.79
CA GLU A 205 1.04 0.45 9.27
C GLU A 205 0.14 -0.05 10.41
N MET A 206 0.72 -0.62 11.47
CA MET A 206 -0.03 -1.04 12.66
C MET A 206 -0.77 0.14 13.32
N TYR A 207 -0.13 1.31 13.43
CA TYR A 207 -0.79 2.49 13.97
C TYR A 207 -1.97 2.98 13.12
N ARG A 208 -1.90 2.89 11.78
CA ARG A 208 -3.04 3.22 10.91
C ARG A 208 -4.22 2.27 11.13
N GLU A 209 -3.96 0.99 11.42
CA GLU A 209 -5.01 0.03 11.77
C GLU A 209 -5.62 0.35 13.14
N VAL A 210 -4.78 0.51 14.17
CA VAL A 210 -5.20 0.85 15.53
C VAL A 210 -5.98 2.16 15.58
N LEU A 211 -5.54 3.17 14.83
CA LEU A 211 -6.21 4.48 14.77
C LEU A 211 -7.66 4.36 14.32
N LYS A 212 -7.93 3.54 13.28
CA LYS A 212 -9.30 3.30 12.80
C LYS A 212 -10.16 2.67 13.88
N VAL A 213 -9.60 1.73 14.66
CA VAL A 213 -10.34 1.06 15.74
C VAL A 213 -10.66 2.04 16.87
N PHE A 214 -9.70 2.83 17.35
CA PHE A 214 -9.97 3.82 18.39
C PHE A 214 -10.98 4.88 17.96
N GLN A 215 -10.91 5.35 16.70
CA GLN A 215 -11.91 6.26 16.14
C GLN A 215 -13.31 5.65 16.11
N GLN A 216 -13.43 4.36 15.74
CA GLN A 216 -14.72 3.65 15.75
C GLN A 216 -15.27 3.44 17.16
N LEU A 217 -14.39 3.27 18.16
CA LEU A 217 -14.76 3.12 19.56
C LEU A 217 -15.09 4.46 20.24
N GLY A 218 -14.78 5.60 19.60
CA GLY A 218 -14.89 6.91 20.22
C GLY A 218 -13.85 7.16 21.32
N ASP A 219 -12.73 6.44 21.28
CA ASP A 219 -11.63 6.58 22.23
C ASP A 219 -10.67 7.71 21.79
N GLU A 220 -11.01 8.93 22.16
CA GLU A 220 -10.19 10.11 21.83
C GLU A 220 -8.80 10.09 22.47
N ASP A 221 -8.65 9.46 23.65
CA ASP A 221 -7.35 9.30 24.29
C ASP A 221 -6.47 8.33 23.51
N GLY A 222 -7.00 7.16 23.14
CA GLY A 222 -6.31 6.19 22.27
C GLY A 222 -5.88 6.82 20.93
N VAL A 223 -6.74 7.63 20.32
CA VAL A 223 -6.40 8.39 19.09
C VAL A 223 -5.22 9.34 19.33
N ALA A 224 -5.24 10.12 20.42
CA ALA A 224 -4.16 11.04 20.75
C ALA A 224 -2.84 10.31 21.09
N GLN A 225 -2.91 9.15 21.74
CA GLN A 225 -1.75 8.29 21.99
C GLN A 225 -1.13 7.81 20.66
N VAL A 226 -1.95 7.34 19.72
CA VAL A 226 -1.49 6.91 18.39
C VAL A 226 -0.83 8.06 17.64
N TYR A 227 -1.45 9.24 17.59
CA TYR A 227 -0.81 10.42 16.97
C TYR A 227 0.52 10.76 17.63
N GLY A 228 0.60 10.69 18.97
CA GLY A 228 1.84 10.87 19.69
C GLY A 228 2.96 9.92 19.25
N ASN A 229 2.65 8.62 19.13
CA ASN A 229 3.63 7.61 18.76
C ASN A 229 3.97 7.63 17.26
N MET A 230 3.02 7.90 16.38
CA MET A 230 3.30 8.20 14.97
C MET A 230 4.25 9.41 14.85
N GLY A 231 4.04 10.45 15.66
CA GLY A 231 4.92 11.60 15.75
C GLY A 231 6.36 11.23 16.16
N VAL A 232 6.54 10.28 17.08
CA VAL A 232 7.85 9.72 17.42
C VAL A 232 8.44 8.94 16.25
N ALA A 233 7.67 8.05 15.62
CA ALA A 233 8.13 7.27 14.45
C ALA A 233 8.62 8.17 13.31
N TYR A 234 7.88 9.23 12.98
CA TYR A 234 8.29 10.21 11.96
C TYR A 234 9.49 11.06 12.39
N THR A 235 9.69 11.29 13.69
CA THR A 235 10.90 11.98 14.18
C THR A 235 12.14 11.12 13.92
N GLU A 236 12.07 9.84 14.28
CA GLU A 236 13.16 8.87 14.11
C GLU A 236 13.44 8.56 12.63
N SER A 237 12.41 8.55 11.77
CA SER A 237 12.56 8.42 10.31
C SER A 237 12.95 9.73 9.59
N LYS A 238 13.23 10.80 10.35
CA LYS A 238 13.64 12.14 9.86
C LYS A 238 12.60 12.88 9.02
N GLN A 239 11.33 12.49 9.11
CA GLN A 239 10.19 13.15 8.48
C GLN A 239 9.62 14.24 9.40
N TYR A 240 10.42 15.27 9.70
CA TYR A 240 10.15 16.22 10.78
C TYR A 240 8.84 17.03 10.62
N GLN A 241 8.37 17.28 9.40
CA GLN A 241 7.10 17.99 9.17
C GLN A 241 5.89 17.15 9.59
N LEU A 242 5.89 15.85 9.23
CA LEU A 242 4.86 14.91 9.66
C LEU A 242 4.95 14.69 11.18
N ALA A 243 6.16 14.59 11.73
CA ALA A 243 6.36 14.49 13.17
C ALA A 243 5.74 15.68 13.94
N LEU A 244 5.92 16.90 13.42
CA LEU A 244 5.35 18.12 14.00
C LEU A 244 3.81 18.10 13.91
N HIS A 245 3.25 17.74 12.77
CA HIS A 245 1.81 17.63 12.56
C HIS A 245 1.16 16.67 13.57
N TYR A 246 1.65 15.44 13.68
CA TYR A 246 1.06 14.43 14.55
C TYR A 246 1.26 14.74 16.05
N ASN A 247 2.41 15.29 16.45
CA ASN A 247 2.59 15.75 17.84
C ASN A 247 1.67 16.92 18.19
N GLN A 248 1.38 17.83 17.25
CA GLN A 248 0.43 18.92 17.47
C GLN A 248 -1.02 18.43 17.63
N LEU A 249 -1.43 17.43 16.86
CA LEU A 249 -2.75 16.80 17.02
C LEU A 249 -2.90 16.20 18.43
N ALA A 250 -1.91 15.41 18.87
CA ALA A 250 -1.90 14.85 20.21
C ALA A 250 -1.87 15.93 21.31
N LEU A 251 -1.07 16.99 21.11
CA LEU A 251 -0.95 18.10 22.06
C LEU A 251 -2.30 18.79 22.29
N ARG A 252 -3.05 19.10 21.23
CA ARG A 252 -4.37 19.78 21.34
C ARG A 252 -5.34 19.00 22.21
N TYR A 253 -5.39 17.68 22.05
CA TYR A 253 -6.23 16.82 22.89
C TYR A 253 -5.78 16.85 24.37
N TYR A 254 -4.48 16.69 24.63
CA TYR A 254 -3.99 16.71 26.02
C TYR A 254 -4.10 18.08 26.68
N GLN A 255 -4.15 19.17 25.90
CA GLN A 255 -4.49 20.51 26.38
C GLN A 255 -5.97 20.60 26.79
N SER A 256 -6.89 20.05 26.01
CA SER A 256 -8.33 20.11 26.34
C SER A 256 -8.69 19.33 27.61
N ILE A 257 -7.95 18.26 27.92
CA ILE A 257 -8.17 17.48 29.16
C ILE A 257 -7.20 17.84 30.30
N ASN A 258 -6.35 18.85 30.11
CA ASN A 258 -5.37 19.34 31.09
C ASN A 258 -4.47 18.22 31.70
N ASN A 259 -3.97 17.31 30.87
CA ASN A 259 -3.14 16.20 31.32
C ASN A 259 -1.65 16.59 31.37
N ALA A 260 -1.16 17.04 32.53
CA ALA A 260 0.22 17.51 32.71
C ALA A 260 1.29 16.48 32.28
N PHE A 261 1.10 15.19 32.55
CA PHE A 261 2.05 14.14 32.17
C PHE A 261 2.24 14.07 30.65
N GLN A 262 1.13 14.01 29.92
CA GLN A 262 1.16 13.91 28.46
C GLN A 262 1.60 15.23 27.82
N LEU A 263 1.18 16.37 28.37
CA LEU A 263 1.63 17.70 27.94
C LEU A 263 3.15 17.84 28.02
N SER A 264 3.77 17.44 29.14
CA SER A 264 5.22 17.45 29.29
C SER A 264 5.91 16.64 28.19
N THR A 265 5.40 15.43 27.94
CA THR A 265 5.95 14.52 26.91
C THR A 265 5.81 15.11 25.51
N LYS A 266 4.65 15.66 25.13
CA LYS A 266 4.45 16.26 23.80
C LYS A 266 5.29 17.52 23.61
N HIS A 267 5.42 18.35 24.64
CA HIS A 267 6.30 19.51 24.60
C HIS A 267 7.78 19.10 24.48
N ALA A 268 8.23 18.05 25.16
CA ALA A 268 9.60 17.54 25.00
C ALA A 268 9.86 17.03 23.58
N ASN A 269 8.92 16.30 22.98
CA ASN A 269 9.00 15.84 21.59
C ASN A 269 9.07 17.02 20.61
N LEU A 270 8.19 18.01 20.76
CA LEU A 270 8.19 19.22 19.92
C LEU A 270 9.49 20.00 20.05
N ALA A 271 10.05 20.09 21.26
CA ALA A 271 11.36 20.71 21.45
C ALA A 271 12.45 19.97 20.66
N SER A 272 12.51 18.64 20.76
CA SER A 272 13.45 17.81 20.00
C SER A 272 13.31 17.98 18.48
N ILE A 273 12.08 17.94 17.96
CA ILE A 273 11.80 18.15 16.52
C ILE A 273 12.27 19.54 16.07
N ASN A 274 12.00 20.58 16.87
CA ASN A 274 12.41 21.94 16.53
C ASN A 274 13.93 22.15 16.62
N LEU A 275 14.65 21.39 17.47
CA LEU A 275 16.12 21.36 17.44
C LEU A 275 16.63 20.84 16.10
N HIS A 276 16.05 19.76 15.57
CA HIS A 276 16.41 19.23 14.25
C HIS A 276 16.05 20.18 13.09
N LEU A 277 14.98 20.96 13.23
CA LEU A 277 14.58 21.99 12.27
C LEU A 277 15.37 23.31 12.40
N ASN A 278 16.37 23.38 13.29
CA ASN A 278 17.14 24.58 13.61
C ASN A 278 16.28 25.77 14.08
N LYS A 279 15.12 25.50 14.70
CA LYS A 279 14.22 26.51 15.27
C LYS A 279 14.46 26.61 16.79
N PHE A 280 15.63 27.10 17.17
CA PHE A 280 16.12 27.02 18.55
C PHE A 280 15.24 27.77 19.56
N ASP A 281 14.66 28.93 19.21
CA ASP A 281 13.75 29.67 20.10
C ASP A 281 12.46 28.89 20.40
N VAL A 282 11.90 28.26 19.37
CA VAL A 282 10.71 27.42 19.48
C VAL A 282 11.05 26.17 20.29
N ALA A 283 12.21 25.58 20.08
CA ALA A 283 12.68 24.45 20.86
C ALA A 283 12.83 24.79 22.34
N LEU A 284 13.44 25.94 22.67
CA LEU A 284 13.59 26.38 24.05
C LEU A 284 12.24 26.64 24.73
N TYR A 285 11.30 27.26 24.02
CA TYR A 285 9.93 27.47 24.51
C TYR A 285 9.27 26.13 24.91
N HIS A 286 9.29 25.16 23.99
CA HIS A 286 8.70 23.85 24.25
C HIS A 286 9.45 23.09 25.35
N ALA A 287 10.77 23.21 25.45
CA ALA A 287 11.55 22.55 26.50
C ALA A 287 11.24 23.11 27.91
N LYS A 288 11.07 24.43 28.04
CA LYS A 288 10.63 25.06 29.30
C LYS A 288 9.22 24.64 29.69
N ALA A 289 8.30 24.59 28.73
CA ALA A 289 6.95 24.08 28.97
C ALA A 289 6.97 22.61 29.41
N ALA A 290 7.82 21.77 28.79
CA ALA A 290 8.00 20.38 29.19
C ALA A 290 8.45 20.24 30.64
N GLN A 291 9.42 21.06 31.07
CA GLN A 291 9.89 21.11 32.45
C GLN A 291 8.77 21.50 33.43
N GLN A 292 8.02 22.55 33.11
CA GLN A 292 6.92 23.02 33.97
C GLN A 292 5.87 21.92 34.17
N PHE A 293 5.39 21.33 33.08
CA PHE A 293 4.40 20.27 33.16
C PHE A 293 4.94 18.99 33.85
N ALA A 294 6.24 18.72 33.77
CA ALA A 294 6.86 17.61 34.51
C ALA A 294 6.85 17.85 36.02
N LEU A 295 7.08 19.10 36.46
CA LEU A 295 6.94 19.51 37.86
C LEU A 295 5.49 19.40 38.34
N ASP A 296 4.55 19.87 37.52
CA ASP A 296 3.11 19.81 37.82
C ASP A 296 2.63 18.35 37.92
N ALA A 297 3.18 17.45 37.10
CA ALA A 297 2.89 16.01 37.16
C ALA A 297 3.52 15.29 38.38
N GLY A 298 4.46 15.94 39.09
CA GLY A 298 5.17 15.33 40.22
C GLY A 298 6.06 14.13 39.85
N ASN A 299 6.39 13.94 38.57
CA ASN A 299 7.12 12.78 38.08
C ASN A 299 8.59 13.13 37.81
N LYS A 300 9.50 12.61 38.64
CA LYS A 300 10.94 12.88 38.54
C LYS A 300 11.62 12.26 37.31
N SER A 301 11.14 11.12 36.81
CA SER A 301 11.66 10.51 35.58
C SER A 301 11.32 11.38 34.36
N LEU A 302 10.08 11.86 34.30
CA LEU A 302 9.61 12.81 33.31
C LEU A 302 10.37 14.14 33.41
N LEU A 303 10.63 14.62 34.62
CA LEU A 303 11.45 15.81 34.86
C LEU A 303 12.88 15.63 34.34
N ALA A 304 13.51 14.48 34.58
CA ALA A 304 14.85 14.19 34.06
C ALA A 304 14.88 14.26 32.51
N ALA A 305 13.85 13.72 31.85
CA ALA A 305 13.72 13.77 30.39
C ALA A 305 13.50 15.20 29.87
N ALA A 306 12.63 15.99 30.52
CA ALA A 306 12.39 17.38 30.16
C ALA A 306 13.64 18.25 30.33
N LEU A 307 14.38 18.06 31.43
CA LEU A 307 15.65 18.75 31.69
C LEU A 307 16.73 18.41 30.66
N HIS A 308 16.79 17.16 30.19
CA HIS A 308 17.75 16.77 29.15
C HIS A 308 17.53 17.55 27.84
N VAL A 309 16.27 17.62 27.38
CA VAL A 309 15.92 18.36 26.16
C VAL A 309 16.12 19.87 26.37
N LEU A 310 15.84 20.39 27.57
CA LEU A 310 16.10 21.79 27.92
C LEU A 310 17.60 22.12 27.89
N ALA A 311 18.45 21.28 28.48
CA ALA A 311 19.90 21.45 28.43
C ALA A 311 20.42 21.46 26.99
N THR A 312 19.86 20.59 26.13
CA THR A 312 20.23 20.53 24.72
C THR A 312 19.80 21.79 23.96
N ALA A 313 18.59 22.31 24.24
CA ALA A 313 18.11 23.56 23.65
C ALA A 313 18.90 24.79 24.11
N GLN A 314 19.25 24.87 25.40
CA GLN A 314 20.12 25.90 25.95
C GLN A 314 21.51 25.87 25.30
N PHE A 315 22.11 24.68 25.18
CA PHE A 315 23.40 24.50 24.52
C PHE A 315 23.34 24.95 23.05
N ALA A 316 22.30 24.57 22.31
CA ALA A 316 22.11 24.96 20.91
C ALA A 316 21.93 26.49 20.74
N GLN A 317 21.37 27.18 21.73
CA GLN A 317 21.29 28.65 21.76
C GLN A 317 22.57 29.35 22.21
N GLY A 318 23.59 28.61 22.64
CA GLY A 318 24.83 29.16 23.18
C GLY A 318 24.75 29.58 24.67
N ASP A 319 23.69 29.22 25.38
CA ASP A 319 23.54 29.44 26.82
C ASP A 319 24.24 28.30 27.62
N ILE A 320 25.57 28.30 27.54
CA ILE A 320 26.42 27.19 27.99
C ILE A 320 26.34 26.98 29.52
N GLU A 321 26.25 28.05 30.31
CA GLU A 321 26.20 27.97 31.77
C GLU A 321 24.90 27.31 32.26
N ASN A 322 23.75 27.75 31.75
CA ASN A 322 22.47 27.13 32.11
C ASN A 322 22.37 25.70 31.56
N ALA A 323 22.90 25.44 30.35
CA ALA A 323 22.94 24.10 29.79
C ALA A 323 23.71 23.12 30.70
N LYS A 324 24.85 23.56 31.25
CA LYS A 324 25.66 22.79 32.21
C LYS A 324 24.87 22.43 33.47
N THR A 325 24.32 23.42 34.17
CA THR A 325 23.55 23.18 35.41
C THR A 325 22.32 22.30 35.16
N THR A 326 21.62 22.53 34.06
CA THR A 326 20.42 21.77 33.69
C THR A 326 20.77 20.31 33.37
N SER A 327 21.88 20.07 32.66
CA SER A 327 22.36 18.72 32.34
C SER A 327 22.79 17.95 33.60
N GLU A 328 23.55 18.58 34.49
CA GLU A 328 23.99 17.97 35.76
C GLU A 328 22.79 17.50 36.60
N HIS A 329 21.73 18.32 36.67
CA HIS A 329 20.48 17.98 37.36
C HIS A 329 19.75 16.81 36.69
N SER A 330 19.65 16.81 35.35
CA SER A 330 19.04 15.71 34.59
C SER A 330 19.74 14.37 34.87
N ILE A 331 21.08 14.35 34.85
CA ILE A 331 21.88 13.14 35.09
C ILE A 331 21.75 12.66 36.54
N ALA A 332 21.73 13.58 37.51
CA ALA A 332 21.55 13.23 38.92
C ALA A 332 20.23 12.50 39.16
N LEU A 333 19.13 13.01 38.59
CA LEU A 333 17.83 12.36 38.63
C LEU A 333 17.87 11.02 37.88
N ALA A 334 18.47 10.95 36.69
CA ALA A 334 18.56 9.70 35.93
C ALA A 334 19.33 8.59 36.70
N LYS A 335 20.35 8.95 37.48
CA LYS A 335 21.10 8.02 38.35
C LYS A 335 20.29 7.51 39.53
N GLU A 336 19.49 8.37 40.19
CA GLU A 336 18.59 7.98 41.29
C GLU A 336 17.67 6.82 40.88
N TYR A 337 17.17 6.85 39.64
CA TYR A 337 16.22 5.88 39.10
C TYR A 337 16.85 4.81 38.19
N LYS A 338 18.18 4.76 38.09
CA LYS A 338 18.93 3.81 37.23
C LYS A 338 18.49 3.82 35.76
N ASN A 339 18.13 4.98 35.23
CA ASN A 339 17.78 5.14 33.82
C ASN A 339 19.06 5.24 32.96
N GLY A 340 19.58 4.10 32.54
CA GLY A 340 20.85 4.01 31.80
C GLY A 340 20.88 4.83 30.51
N MET A 341 19.77 4.90 29.78
CA MET A 341 19.70 5.66 28.53
C MET A 341 19.76 7.17 28.76
N ARG A 342 19.05 7.68 29.77
CA ARG A 342 19.11 9.11 30.11
C ARG A 342 20.47 9.52 30.66
N ILE A 343 21.14 8.64 31.40
CA ILE A 343 22.54 8.84 31.81
C ILE A 343 23.44 8.97 30.58
N LYS A 344 23.31 8.06 29.61
CA LYS A 344 24.05 8.12 28.35
C LYS A 344 23.83 9.45 27.62
N ASP A 345 22.57 9.82 27.37
CA ASP A 345 22.26 11.03 26.61
C ASP A 345 22.77 12.30 27.32
N GLY A 346 22.69 12.34 28.65
CA GLY A 346 23.27 13.38 29.48
C GLY A 346 24.81 13.48 29.36
N LEU A 347 25.52 12.34 29.39
CA LEU A 347 26.97 12.31 29.22
C LEU A 347 27.41 12.84 27.84
N GLY A 348 26.61 12.57 26.80
CA GLY A 348 26.85 13.07 25.45
C GLY A 348 26.78 14.61 25.38
N ILE A 349 25.73 15.21 25.95
CA ILE A 349 25.59 16.67 25.95
C ILE A 349 26.62 17.34 26.88
N GLU A 350 26.95 16.77 28.05
CA GLU A 350 28.00 17.31 28.92
C GLU A 350 29.37 17.29 28.22
N ALA A 351 29.70 16.24 27.48
CA ALA A 351 30.93 16.20 26.71
C ALA A 351 31.03 17.37 25.70
N LEU A 352 29.93 17.71 25.03
CA LEU A 352 29.85 18.86 24.13
C LEU A 352 29.95 20.20 24.89
N ILE A 353 29.30 20.32 26.04
CA ILE A 353 29.36 21.51 26.91
C ILE A 353 30.81 21.75 27.38
N TYR A 354 31.48 20.75 27.96
CA TYR A 354 32.87 20.91 28.43
C TYR A 354 33.84 21.16 27.28
N SER A 355 33.58 20.59 26.08
CA SER A 355 34.35 20.90 24.87
C SER A 355 34.20 22.37 24.48
N SER A 356 32.99 22.93 24.54
CA SER A 356 32.72 24.34 24.23
C SER A 356 33.35 25.31 25.25
N LEU A 357 33.54 24.87 26.50
CA LEU A 357 34.23 25.62 27.55
C LEU A 357 35.77 25.49 27.47
N GLY A 358 36.30 24.69 26.54
CA GLY A 358 37.73 24.46 26.35
C GLY A 358 38.36 23.43 27.31
N ASP A 359 37.56 22.75 28.15
CA ASP A 359 38.03 21.65 28.99
C ASP A 359 37.97 20.32 28.22
N PHE A 360 38.88 20.18 27.26
CA PHE A 360 38.96 18.98 26.42
C PHE A 360 39.27 17.70 27.20
N LYS A 361 39.90 17.81 28.36
CA LYS A 361 40.23 16.65 29.21
C LYS A 361 38.95 16.08 29.82
N GLN A 362 38.13 16.93 30.43
CA GLN A 362 36.85 16.52 30.99
C GLN A 362 35.88 16.08 29.88
N ALA A 363 35.85 16.79 28.76
CA ALA A 363 35.04 16.43 27.59
C ALA A 363 35.38 15.02 27.07
N LEU A 364 36.67 14.68 26.94
CA LEU A 364 37.10 13.36 26.50
C LEU A 364 36.74 12.26 27.50
N GLN A 365 36.87 12.53 28.81
CA GLN A 365 36.49 11.58 29.85
C GLN A 365 34.97 11.29 29.82
N LEU A 366 34.15 12.33 29.69
CA LEU A 366 32.70 12.20 29.58
C LEU A 366 32.29 11.50 28.28
N HIS A 367 32.97 11.82 27.17
CA HIS A 367 32.76 11.12 25.90
C HIS A 367 33.12 9.64 26.00
N GLN A 368 34.21 9.28 26.70
CA GLN A 368 34.57 7.89 26.93
C GLN A 368 33.49 7.18 27.75
N GLN A 369 32.97 7.81 28.81
CA GLN A 369 31.85 7.26 29.59
C GLN A 369 30.58 7.10 28.75
N TYR A 370 30.29 8.06 27.86
CA TYR A 370 29.21 7.96 26.88
C TYR A 370 29.40 6.75 25.96
N VAL A 371 30.60 6.56 25.41
CA VAL A 371 30.92 5.42 24.53
C VAL A 371 30.82 4.09 25.29
N ASP A 372 31.29 4.04 26.54
CA ASP A 372 31.21 2.83 27.37
C ASP A 372 29.75 2.48 27.69
N TYR A 373 28.92 3.49 28.02
CA TYR A 373 27.47 3.31 28.20
C TYR A 373 26.77 2.88 26.91
N GLN A 374 27.09 3.53 25.79
CA GLN A 374 26.57 3.17 24.46
C GLN A 374 26.97 1.74 24.10
N ARG A 375 28.19 1.31 24.41
CA ARG A 375 28.66 -0.05 24.19
C ARG A 375 27.93 -1.03 25.09
N SER A 376 27.76 -0.76 26.40
CA SER A 376 26.99 -1.64 27.27
C SER A 376 25.55 -1.82 26.80
N ILE A 377 24.92 -0.75 26.33
CA ILE A 377 23.56 -0.77 25.79
C ILE A 377 23.53 -1.53 24.46
N ASN A 378 24.37 -1.16 23.49
CA ASN A 378 24.39 -1.77 22.16
C ASN A 378 24.81 -3.25 22.15
N THR A 379 25.69 -3.69 23.05
CA THR A 379 26.13 -5.09 23.07
C THR A 379 25.02 -6.01 23.59
N GLU A 380 24.20 -5.50 24.52
CA GLU A 380 23.05 -6.20 25.06
C GLU A 380 21.82 -6.09 24.12
N GLU A 381 21.59 -4.91 23.54
CA GLU A 381 20.50 -4.65 22.59
C GLU A 381 20.72 -5.27 21.22
N ALA A 382 21.92 -5.22 20.63
CA ALA A 382 22.17 -5.81 19.32
C ALA A 382 22.12 -7.34 19.37
N SER A 383 22.64 -7.96 20.44
CA SER A 383 22.53 -9.41 20.65
C SER A 383 21.08 -9.86 20.79
N LYS A 384 20.27 -9.12 21.56
CA LYS A 384 18.84 -9.41 21.75
C LYS A 384 17.99 -9.05 20.53
N ALA A 385 18.25 -7.93 19.86
CA ALA A 385 17.54 -7.54 18.63
C ALA A 385 17.86 -8.49 17.47
N VAL A 386 19.09 -9.01 17.37
CA VAL A 386 19.44 -10.08 16.43
C VAL A 386 18.70 -11.38 16.80
N SER A 387 18.61 -11.74 18.08
CA SER A 387 17.82 -12.88 18.55
C SER A 387 16.32 -12.73 18.21
N ILE A 388 15.71 -11.57 18.48
CA ILE A 388 14.33 -11.25 18.12
C ILE A 388 14.15 -11.27 16.61
N PHE A 389 15.06 -10.66 15.85
CA PHE A 389 15.01 -10.65 14.39
C PHE A 389 15.06 -12.06 13.83
N GLN A 390 15.94 -12.91 14.37
CA GLN A 390 16.08 -14.29 13.94
C GLN A 390 14.83 -15.10 14.29
N THR A 391 14.29 -14.93 15.50
CA THR A 391 13.06 -15.58 15.96
C THR A 391 11.83 -15.12 15.16
N GLN A 392 11.74 -13.83 14.82
CA GLN A 392 10.65 -13.26 14.03
C GLN A 392 10.76 -13.64 12.56
N PHE A 393 11.96 -13.63 11.99
CA PHE A 393 12.18 -14.11 10.62
C PHE A 393 11.79 -15.58 10.49
N GLU A 394 12.13 -16.40 11.49
CA GLU A 394 11.71 -17.79 11.58
C GLU A 394 10.19 -17.91 11.77
N ALA A 395 9.56 -17.06 12.59
CA ALA A 395 8.12 -17.05 12.79
C ALA A 395 7.33 -16.58 11.54
N ASP A 396 7.82 -15.58 10.82
CA ASP A 396 7.22 -15.09 9.57
C ASP A 396 7.33 -16.15 8.47
N LYS A 397 8.49 -16.80 8.37
CA LYS A 397 8.68 -17.95 7.49
C LYS A 397 7.72 -19.09 7.84
N LEU A 398 7.59 -19.41 9.13
CA LEU A 398 6.66 -20.44 9.61
C LEU A 398 5.20 -20.06 9.36
N ASN A 399 4.82 -18.80 9.53
CA ASN A 399 3.47 -18.31 9.24
C ASN A 399 3.14 -18.40 7.75
N GLN A 400 4.12 -18.12 6.89
CA GLN A 400 3.99 -18.27 5.44
C GLN A 400 3.82 -19.76 5.07
N GLU A 401 4.58 -20.66 5.69
CA GLU A 401 4.42 -22.11 5.56
C GLU A 401 3.06 -22.58 6.07
N ILE A 402 2.59 -22.11 7.24
CA ILE A 402 1.27 -22.44 7.79
C ILE A 402 0.15 -21.93 6.86
N LYS A 403 0.30 -20.75 6.26
CA LYS A 403 -0.67 -20.20 5.30
C LYS A 403 -0.76 -21.09 4.06
N GLN A 404 0.38 -21.54 3.53
CA GLN A 404 0.43 -22.51 2.43
C GLN A 404 -0.19 -23.85 2.84
N LEU A 405 0.12 -24.37 4.03
CA LEU A 405 -0.44 -25.63 4.55
C LEU A 405 -1.96 -25.54 4.76
N LYS A 406 -2.48 -24.41 5.27
CA LYS A 406 -3.92 -24.18 5.41
C LYS A 406 -4.62 -24.11 4.05
N GLN A 407 -4.01 -23.46 3.06
CA GLN A 407 -4.54 -23.46 1.69
C GLN A 407 -4.56 -24.88 1.11
N GLN A 408 -3.49 -25.66 1.32
CA GLN A 408 -3.43 -27.06 0.90
C GLN A 408 -4.47 -27.93 1.62
N GLN A 409 -4.66 -27.77 2.94
CA GLN A 409 -5.71 -28.46 3.69
C GLN A 409 -7.11 -28.09 3.20
N HIS A 410 -7.35 -26.81 2.91
CA HIS A 410 -8.64 -26.36 2.38
C HIS A 410 -8.91 -26.96 0.99
N LEU A 411 -7.90 -26.99 0.12
CA LEU A 411 -7.97 -27.67 -1.17
C LEU A 411 -8.24 -29.17 -1.00
N GLN A 412 -7.56 -29.85 -0.07
CA GLN A 412 -7.83 -31.26 0.23
C GLN A 412 -9.24 -31.49 0.78
N GLN A 413 -9.76 -30.62 1.65
CA GLN A 413 -11.14 -30.73 2.13
C GLN A 413 -12.14 -30.52 1.00
N LEU A 414 -11.89 -29.59 0.08
CA LEU A 414 -12.70 -29.39 -1.11
C LEU A 414 -12.63 -30.60 -2.04
N GLU A 415 -11.47 -31.23 -2.22
CA GLU A 415 -11.31 -32.46 -2.99
C GLU A 415 -12.02 -33.65 -2.34
N ILE A 416 -11.91 -33.81 -1.02
CA ILE A 416 -12.62 -34.86 -0.26
C ILE A 416 -14.12 -34.62 -0.32
N SER A 417 -14.58 -33.38 -0.17
CA SER A 417 -15.99 -33.02 -0.29
C SER A 417 -16.50 -33.28 -1.71
N LYS A 418 -15.74 -32.91 -2.74
CA LYS A 418 -16.04 -33.20 -4.15
C LYS A 418 -16.07 -34.72 -4.42
N ARG A 419 -15.12 -35.49 -3.89
CA ARG A 419 -15.13 -36.96 -3.97
C ARG A 419 -16.31 -37.57 -3.23
N SER A 420 -16.68 -37.03 -2.07
CA SER A 420 -17.84 -37.48 -1.30
C SER A 420 -19.14 -37.18 -2.04
N GLN A 421 -19.31 -35.97 -2.58
CA GLN A 421 -20.42 -35.59 -3.45
C GLN A 421 -20.49 -36.48 -4.70
N LEU A 422 -19.36 -36.75 -5.35
CA LEU A 422 -19.29 -37.66 -6.49
C LEU A 422 -19.66 -39.09 -6.08
N THR A 423 -19.22 -39.56 -4.92
CA THR A 423 -19.55 -40.90 -4.41
C THR A 423 -21.03 -41.03 -4.05
N ILE A 424 -21.61 -40.00 -3.43
CA ILE A 424 -23.06 -39.92 -3.14
C ILE A 424 -23.85 -39.86 -4.45
N LEU A 425 -23.42 -39.04 -5.41
CA LEU A 425 -24.04 -38.94 -6.74
C LEU A 425 -23.94 -40.28 -7.48
N LEU A 426 -22.78 -40.94 -7.46
CA LEU A 426 -22.59 -42.28 -8.02
C LEU A 426 -23.44 -43.32 -7.29
N GLY A 427 -23.65 -43.19 -5.97
CA GLY A 427 -24.56 -44.02 -5.19
C GLY A 427 -26.02 -43.81 -5.58
N ILE A 428 -26.46 -42.57 -5.76
CA ILE A 428 -27.79 -42.21 -6.25
C ILE A 428 -27.98 -42.73 -7.68
N VAL A 429 -26.98 -42.55 -8.55
CA VAL A 429 -26.97 -43.08 -9.92
C VAL A 429 -26.98 -44.60 -9.90
N ALA A 430 -26.25 -45.27 -9.00
CA ALA A 430 -26.28 -46.72 -8.84
C ALA A 430 -27.63 -47.22 -8.33
N ILE A 431 -28.30 -46.49 -7.43
CA ILE A 431 -29.65 -46.78 -6.97
C ILE A 431 -30.67 -46.55 -8.09
N LEU A 432 -30.56 -45.47 -8.87
CA LEU A 432 -31.38 -45.21 -10.05
C LEU A 432 -31.15 -46.26 -11.13
N ILE A 433 -29.90 -46.68 -11.34
CA ILE A 433 -29.51 -47.80 -12.18
C ILE A 433 -30.12 -49.09 -11.62
N LEU A 434 -30.10 -49.34 -10.33
CA LEU A 434 -30.72 -50.52 -9.73
C LEU A 434 -32.24 -50.52 -9.89
N ILE A 435 -32.90 -49.37 -9.70
CA ILE A 435 -34.35 -49.19 -9.89
C ILE A 435 -34.71 -49.38 -11.37
N THR A 436 -33.94 -48.78 -12.28
CA THR A 436 -34.10 -48.97 -13.72
C THR A 436 -33.73 -50.38 -14.14
N VAL A 437 -32.76 -51.05 -13.53
CA VAL A 437 -32.39 -52.46 -13.78
C VAL A 437 -33.47 -53.39 -13.26
N ILE A 438 -34.13 -53.09 -12.14
CA ILE A 438 -35.31 -53.82 -11.66
C ILE A 438 -36.50 -53.56 -12.59
N ALA A 439 -36.71 -52.33 -13.04
CA ALA A 439 -37.75 -51.97 -14.00
C ALA A 439 -37.50 -52.58 -15.39
N ILE A 440 -36.24 -52.64 -15.83
CA ILE A 440 -35.75 -53.25 -17.06
C ILE A 440 -35.80 -54.76 -16.92
N TYR A 441 -35.41 -55.37 -15.80
CA TYR A 441 -35.55 -56.80 -15.54
C TYR A 441 -37.02 -57.23 -15.65
N ARG A 442 -37.93 -56.39 -15.14
CA ARG A 442 -39.38 -56.52 -15.34
C ARG A 442 -39.78 -56.41 -16.83
N ARG A 443 -39.15 -55.52 -17.60
CA ARG A 443 -39.39 -55.25 -19.03
C ARG A 443 -38.68 -56.22 -19.99
N ARG A 444 -37.65 -56.93 -19.51
CA ARG A 444 -36.65 -57.70 -20.28
C ARG A 444 -36.74 -59.21 -20.04
N ILE A 445 -37.45 -59.63 -18.99
CA ILE A 445 -38.13 -60.95 -18.99
C ILE A 445 -39.03 -61.08 -20.23
N GLU A 446 -39.52 -59.96 -20.76
CA GLU A 446 -40.67 -60.05 -21.64
C GLU A 446 -40.34 -60.36 -23.10
N SER A 447 -39.21 -59.94 -23.64
CA SER A 447 -38.92 -60.30 -25.02
C SER A 447 -37.52 -59.90 -25.42
N ASN A 448 -36.80 -60.83 -26.05
CA ASN A 448 -35.96 -60.54 -27.21
C ASN A 448 -34.69 -59.68 -27.02
N ALA A 449 -34.54 -58.95 -25.91
CA ALA A 449 -33.38 -58.13 -25.62
C ALA A 449 -32.14 -58.95 -25.20
N LYS A 450 -32.27 -60.28 -25.26
CA LYS A 450 -31.21 -61.27 -25.01
C LYS A 450 -30.32 -61.50 -26.23
N LEU A 451 -30.75 -61.11 -27.44
CA LEU A 451 -29.99 -61.35 -28.67
C LEU A 451 -29.16 -60.14 -29.14
N GLN A 452 -29.57 -58.90 -28.85
CA GLN A 452 -28.89 -57.66 -29.28
C GLN A 452 -27.77 -57.18 -28.33
N LEU A 453 -27.69 -57.68 -27.10
CA LEU A 453 -26.74 -57.17 -26.08
C LEU A 453 -25.29 -57.59 -26.37
N THR A 454 -25.10 -58.72 -27.04
CA THR A 454 -23.77 -59.30 -27.31
C THR A 454 -23.00 -58.49 -28.36
N GLU A 455 -23.68 -57.95 -29.38
CA GLU A 455 -23.06 -57.07 -30.39
C GLU A 455 -22.70 -55.68 -29.84
N GLN A 456 -23.49 -55.13 -28.91
CA GLN A 456 -23.23 -53.79 -28.36
C GLN A 456 -22.01 -53.72 -27.42
N VAL A 457 -21.68 -54.82 -26.72
CA VAL A 457 -20.52 -54.85 -25.81
C VAL A 457 -19.21 -54.87 -26.60
N GLU A 458 -19.16 -55.57 -27.74
CA GLU A 458 -18.02 -55.58 -28.65
C GLU A 458 -17.80 -54.19 -29.27
N GLN A 459 -18.89 -53.52 -29.67
CA GLN A 459 -18.87 -52.17 -30.23
C GLN A 459 -18.38 -51.11 -29.22
N ARG A 460 -18.79 -51.19 -27.94
CA ARG A 460 -18.34 -50.28 -26.87
C ARG A 460 -16.90 -50.49 -26.44
N THR A 461 -16.39 -51.73 -26.55
CA THR A 461 -15.00 -52.05 -26.23
C THR A 461 -14.05 -51.49 -27.30
N LEU A 462 -14.47 -51.54 -28.57
CA LEU A 462 -13.77 -50.89 -29.69
C LEU A 462 -13.83 -49.36 -29.61
N GLU A 463 -14.97 -48.77 -29.23
CA GLU A 463 -15.06 -47.32 -28.98
C GLU A 463 -14.12 -46.86 -27.85
N LEU A 464 -14.05 -47.61 -26.74
CA LEU A 464 -13.14 -47.26 -25.62
C LEU A 464 -11.66 -47.39 -26.01
N GLN A 465 -11.31 -48.38 -26.84
CA GLN A 465 -9.96 -48.47 -27.42
C GLN A 465 -9.67 -47.32 -28.39
N SER A 466 -10.64 -46.92 -29.21
CA SER A 466 -10.53 -45.74 -30.10
C SER A 466 -10.28 -44.46 -29.31
N VAL A 467 -11.08 -44.20 -28.28
CA VAL A 467 -10.94 -42.99 -27.45
C VAL A 467 -9.63 -42.99 -26.65
N ALA A 468 -9.19 -44.15 -26.14
CA ALA A 468 -7.91 -44.26 -25.46
C ALA A 468 -6.71 -44.08 -26.41
N GLN A 469 -6.85 -44.53 -27.66
CA GLN A 469 -5.86 -44.35 -28.72
C GLN A 469 -5.81 -42.87 -29.16
N GLU A 470 -6.95 -42.22 -29.36
CA GLU A 470 -7.07 -40.78 -29.67
C GLU A 470 -6.44 -39.90 -28.56
N LEU A 471 -6.68 -40.23 -27.28
CA LEU A 471 -6.05 -39.53 -26.16
C LEU A 471 -4.53 -39.71 -26.13
N ARG A 472 -4.04 -40.88 -26.52
CA ARG A 472 -2.60 -41.18 -26.57
C ARG A 472 -1.93 -40.44 -27.72
N GLU A 473 -2.56 -40.46 -28.89
CA GLU A 473 -2.12 -39.72 -30.07
C GLU A 473 -2.11 -38.20 -29.81
N ALA A 474 -3.15 -37.66 -29.15
CA ALA A 474 -3.18 -36.24 -28.75
C ALA A 474 -2.05 -35.88 -27.77
N ASN A 475 -1.71 -36.79 -26.84
CA ASN A 475 -0.63 -36.55 -25.89
C ASN A 475 0.76 -36.67 -26.52
N ASP A 476 0.93 -37.57 -27.48
CA ASP A 476 2.18 -37.73 -28.24
C ASP A 476 2.42 -36.51 -29.15
N VAL A 477 1.38 -36.00 -29.83
CA VAL A 477 1.42 -34.73 -30.59
C VAL A 477 1.81 -33.56 -29.67
N LYS A 478 1.22 -33.45 -28.48
CA LYS A 478 1.56 -32.41 -27.51
C LYS A 478 3.00 -32.50 -27.01
N SER A 479 3.51 -33.71 -26.83
CA SER A 479 4.90 -33.93 -26.40
C SER A 479 5.89 -33.57 -27.51
N GLN A 480 5.58 -33.92 -28.75
CA GLN A 480 6.37 -33.57 -29.93
C GLN A 480 6.38 -32.06 -30.19
N PHE A 481 5.24 -31.38 -29.96
CA PHE A 481 5.12 -29.93 -30.00
C PHE A 481 6.11 -29.23 -29.06
N LEU A 482 6.14 -29.63 -27.77
CA LEU A 482 7.03 -29.03 -26.77
C LEU A 482 8.51 -29.25 -27.09
N ALA A 483 8.86 -30.44 -27.59
CA ALA A 483 10.23 -30.77 -27.98
C ALA A 483 10.71 -29.89 -29.15
N ASN A 484 9.87 -29.70 -30.17
CA ASN A 484 10.20 -28.90 -31.35
C ASN A 484 10.33 -27.41 -31.01
N ILE A 485 9.42 -26.85 -30.20
CA ILE A 485 9.50 -25.45 -29.76
C ILE A 485 10.80 -25.20 -28.98
N SER A 486 11.13 -26.09 -28.04
CA SER A 486 12.35 -25.96 -27.25
C SER A 486 13.59 -25.93 -28.14
N HIS A 487 13.62 -26.74 -29.21
CA HIS A 487 14.71 -26.76 -30.18
C HIS A 487 14.80 -25.47 -31.02
N GLU A 488 13.66 -24.97 -31.50
CA GLU A 488 13.57 -23.75 -32.33
C GLU A 488 13.85 -22.47 -31.53
N ILE A 489 13.59 -22.45 -30.22
CA ILE A 489 13.97 -21.34 -29.34
C ILE A 489 15.46 -21.38 -29.01
N ARG A 490 16.00 -22.58 -28.70
CA ARG A 490 17.39 -22.73 -28.27
C ARG A 490 18.38 -22.30 -29.33
N THR A 491 18.11 -22.60 -30.61
CA THR A 491 19.04 -22.34 -31.72
C THR A 491 19.39 -20.84 -31.92
N PRO A 492 18.42 -19.91 -32.09
CA PRO A 492 18.71 -18.48 -32.19
C PRO A 492 19.28 -17.91 -30.89
N LEU A 493 18.80 -18.40 -29.73
CA LEU A 493 19.30 -17.97 -28.43
C LEU A 493 20.79 -18.31 -28.24
N THR A 494 21.20 -19.53 -28.59
CA THR A 494 22.61 -19.94 -28.54
C THR A 494 23.47 -19.12 -29.48
N ALA A 495 22.98 -18.77 -30.67
CA ALA A 495 23.71 -17.90 -31.61
C ALA A 495 23.89 -16.48 -31.04
N ILE A 496 22.84 -15.90 -30.44
CA ILE A 496 22.92 -14.58 -29.78
C ILE A 496 23.94 -14.62 -28.65
N LEU A 497 23.86 -15.63 -27.78
CA LEU A 497 24.76 -15.78 -26.65
C LEU A 497 26.21 -15.95 -27.11
N SER A 498 26.47 -16.79 -28.12
CA SER A 498 27.81 -16.99 -28.68
C SER A 498 28.40 -15.70 -29.23
N GLN A 499 27.67 -15.00 -30.10
CA GLN A 499 28.16 -13.77 -30.71
C GLN A 499 28.39 -12.67 -29.65
N THR A 500 27.52 -12.62 -28.63
CA THR A 500 27.67 -11.65 -27.55
C THR A 500 28.88 -11.97 -26.66
N ASP A 501 29.13 -13.25 -26.38
CA ASP A 501 30.29 -13.71 -25.62
C ASP A 501 31.60 -13.46 -26.40
N ASP A 502 31.60 -13.69 -27.72
CA ASP A 502 32.73 -13.36 -28.60
C ASP A 502 33.04 -11.85 -28.58
N LEU A 503 32.00 -10.99 -28.64
CA LEU A 503 32.15 -9.54 -28.55
C LEU A 503 32.66 -9.08 -27.16
N ILE A 504 32.14 -9.65 -26.07
CA ILE A 504 32.56 -9.34 -24.70
C ILE A 504 34.02 -9.71 -24.46
N ASN A 505 34.45 -10.87 -24.97
CA ASN A 505 35.81 -11.38 -24.80
C ASN A 505 36.82 -10.83 -25.83
N GLY A 506 36.38 -9.92 -26.72
CA GLY A 506 37.23 -9.32 -27.75
C GLY A 506 37.65 -10.29 -28.86
N LEU A 507 36.92 -11.39 -29.04
CA LEU A 507 37.14 -12.43 -30.04
C LEU A 507 36.41 -12.10 -31.35
N TYR A 508 36.61 -10.90 -31.89
CA TYR A 508 36.01 -10.46 -33.15
C TYR A 508 36.98 -9.61 -33.97
N ASP A 509 36.78 -9.56 -35.28
CA ASP A 509 37.52 -8.66 -36.16
C ASP A 509 36.85 -7.26 -36.15
N PRO A 510 37.56 -6.17 -35.78
CA PRO A 510 37.01 -4.81 -35.81
C PRO A 510 36.36 -4.41 -37.14
N GLU A 511 36.84 -4.94 -38.27
CA GLU A 511 36.24 -4.68 -39.58
C GLU A 511 34.87 -5.37 -39.77
N GLN A 512 34.59 -6.45 -39.03
CA GLN A 512 33.37 -7.25 -39.13
C GLN A 512 32.38 -7.03 -38.00
N LEU A 513 32.69 -6.15 -37.03
CA LEU A 513 31.81 -5.83 -35.89
C LEU A 513 30.37 -5.52 -36.30
N GLN A 514 30.20 -4.80 -37.41
CA GLN A 514 28.86 -4.45 -37.90
C GLN A 514 28.09 -5.68 -38.40
N ASP A 515 28.79 -6.65 -38.98
CA ASP A 515 28.17 -7.90 -39.44
C ASP A 515 27.83 -8.82 -38.26
N GLU A 516 28.66 -8.84 -37.22
CA GLU A 516 28.38 -9.55 -35.96
C GLU A 516 27.13 -9.00 -35.25
N LEU A 517 27.02 -7.67 -35.14
CA LEU A 517 25.83 -7.02 -34.58
C LEU A 517 24.57 -7.28 -35.43
N LYS A 518 24.69 -7.33 -36.76
CA LYS A 518 23.57 -7.71 -37.65
C LYS A 518 23.15 -9.17 -37.45
N VAL A 519 24.08 -10.07 -37.14
CA VAL A 519 23.75 -11.47 -36.81
C VAL A 519 22.93 -11.53 -35.52
N ILE A 520 23.37 -10.84 -34.46
CA ILE A 520 22.62 -10.74 -33.19
C ILE A 520 21.23 -10.17 -33.43
N GLN A 521 21.12 -9.08 -34.19
CA GLN A 521 19.85 -8.44 -34.51
C GLN A 521 18.91 -9.42 -35.25
N ARG A 522 19.38 -10.06 -36.31
CA ARG A 522 18.57 -11.01 -37.11
C ARG A 522 18.09 -12.21 -36.28
N GLN A 523 18.94 -12.75 -35.40
CA GLN A 523 18.55 -13.85 -34.51
C GLN A 523 17.53 -13.41 -33.46
N SER A 524 17.67 -12.18 -32.95
CA SER A 524 16.73 -11.60 -31.98
C SER A 524 15.35 -11.35 -32.60
N GLU A 525 15.31 -10.82 -33.82
CA GLU A 525 14.08 -10.63 -34.60
C GLU A 525 13.41 -11.98 -34.92
N HIS A 526 14.20 -13.00 -35.29
CA HIS A 526 13.68 -14.35 -35.54
C HIS A 526 13.06 -14.96 -34.27
N LEU A 527 13.75 -14.88 -33.12
CA LEU A 527 13.25 -15.37 -31.85
C LEU A 527 11.96 -14.65 -31.43
N LYS A 528 11.91 -13.32 -31.60
CA LYS A 528 10.71 -12.51 -31.34
C LYS A 528 9.52 -13.00 -32.18
N SER A 529 9.74 -13.26 -33.48
CA SER A 529 8.69 -13.79 -34.36
C SER A 529 8.20 -15.17 -33.90
N LEU A 530 9.12 -16.09 -33.57
CA LEU A 530 8.78 -17.44 -33.13
C LEU A 530 7.94 -17.43 -31.84
N ILE A 531 8.32 -16.60 -30.87
CA ILE A 531 7.58 -16.46 -29.61
C ILE A 531 6.16 -15.93 -29.88
N ASN A 532 6.03 -14.91 -30.73
CA ASN A 532 4.73 -14.35 -31.08
C ASN A 532 3.84 -15.38 -31.79
N ASP A 533 4.39 -16.18 -32.72
CA ASP A 533 3.63 -17.23 -33.42
C ASP A 533 3.12 -18.31 -32.45
N VAL A 534 3.94 -18.73 -31.47
CA VAL A 534 3.54 -19.71 -30.43
C VAL A 534 2.48 -19.12 -29.49
N LEU A 535 2.62 -17.85 -29.12
CA LEU A 535 1.63 -17.16 -28.28
C LEU A 535 0.30 -16.98 -29.00
N ASP A 536 0.31 -16.59 -30.28
CA ASP A 536 -0.90 -16.48 -31.09
C ASP A 536 -1.58 -17.85 -31.20
N LEU A 537 -0.84 -18.93 -31.48
CA LEU A 537 -1.39 -20.30 -31.51
C LEU A 537 -2.03 -20.69 -30.17
N SER A 538 -1.36 -20.42 -29.05
CA SER A 538 -1.89 -20.71 -27.72
C SER A 538 -3.15 -19.89 -27.39
N LYS A 539 -3.21 -18.62 -27.83
CA LYS A 539 -4.40 -17.77 -27.67
C LYS A 539 -5.57 -18.27 -28.51
N ILE A 540 -5.32 -18.78 -29.71
CA ILE A 540 -6.34 -19.36 -30.59
C ILE A 540 -6.91 -20.64 -29.96
N GLU A 541 -6.07 -21.58 -29.53
CA GLU A 541 -6.52 -22.83 -28.89
C GLU A 541 -7.33 -22.59 -27.60
N ALA A 542 -7.02 -21.51 -26.87
CA ALA A 542 -7.74 -21.12 -25.67
C ALA A 542 -9.02 -20.30 -25.94
N ASN A 543 -9.38 -20.03 -27.19
CA ASN A 543 -10.46 -19.11 -27.59
C ASN A 543 -10.32 -17.71 -26.96
N ARG A 544 -9.09 -17.19 -26.86
CA ARG A 544 -8.76 -15.87 -26.26
C ARG A 544 -8.22 -14.84 -27.25
N LEU A 545 -8.11 -15.17 -28.53
CA LEU A 545 -7.65 -14.23 -29.55
C LEU A 545 -8.86 -13.43 -30.06
N GLU A 546 -8.83 -12.11 -29.84
CA GLU A 546 -9.85 -11.18 -30.34
C GLU A 546 -9.37 -10.52 -31.64
N LEU A 547 -10.26 -10.37 -32.62
CA LEU A 547 -9.97 -9.73 -33.90
C LEU A 547 -10.17 -8.20 -33.78
N SER A 548 -9.16 -7.44 -34.20
CA SER A 548 -9.20 -5.97 -34.23
C SER A 548 -9.73 -5.48 -35.58
N ILE A 549 -11.05 -5.53 -35.75
CA ILE A 549 -11.72 -5.16 -37.00
C ILE A 549 -11.64 -3.63 -37.18
N SER A 550 -11.01 -3.18 -38.27
CA SER A 550 -10.86 -1.77 -38.63
C SER A 550 -11.25 -1.56 -40.09
N CYS A 551 -11.63 -0.33 -40.46
CA CYS A 551 -11.82 0.02 -41.87
C CYS A 551 -10.50 0.49 -42.50
N PHE A 552 -10.12 -0.10 -43.64
CA PHE A 552 -8.95 0.30 -44.41
C PHE A 552 -9.12 -0.04 -45.90
N ASP A 553 -8.28 0.56 -46.76
CA ASP A 553 -8.20 0.23 -48.18
C ASP A 553 -7.30 -1.00 -48.41
N ILE A 554 -7.89 -2.10 -48.89
CA ILE A 554 -7.15 -3.34 -49.14
C ILE A 554 -6.21 -3.21 -50.36
N VAL A 555 -6.50 -2.32 -51.32
CA VAL A 555 -5.66 -2.12 -52.49
C VAL A 555 -4.33 -1.50 -52.07
N GLN A 556 -4.34 -0.51 -51.16
CA GLN A 556 -3.12 0.03 -50.55
C GLN A 556 -2.31 -1.06 -49.83
N VAL A 557 -2.96 -1.92 -49.06
CA VAL A 557 -2.27 -3.02 -48.35
C VAL A 557 -1.58 -3.99 -49.32
N LEU A 558 -2.23 -4.33 -50.43
CA LEU A 558 -1.66 -5.21 -51.45
C LEU A 558 -0.48 -4.54 -52.17
N ASN A 559 -0.57 -3.23 -52.42
CA ASN A 559 0.53 -2.44 -52.99
C ASN A 559 1.73 -2.37 -52.04
N ASP A 560 1.51 -2.17 -50.73
CA ASP A 560 2.57 -2.22 -49.71
C ASP A 560 3.31 -3.57 -49.75
N ILE A 561 2.55 -4.66 -49.79
CA ILE A 561 3.10 -6.03 -49.81
C ILE A 561 3.85 -6.28 -51.12
N HIS A 562 3.30 -5.88 -52.25
CA HIS A 562 3.96 -5.98 -53.55
C HIS A 562 5.29 -5.20 -53.56
N GLY A 563 5.30 -3.97 -53.02
CA GLY A 563 6.51 -3.15 -52.88
C GLY A 563 7.56 -3.82 -51.98
N MET A 564 7.14 -4.34 -50.83
CA MET A 564 8.02 -5.02 -49.86
C MET A 564 8.74 -6.23 -50.50
N PHE A 565 8.01 -7.05 -51.27
CA PHE A 565 8.56 -8.27 -51.86
C PHE A 565 9.23 -8.06 -53.22
N SER A 566 9.00 -6.93 -53.90
CA SER A 566 9.66 -6.60 -55.17
C SER A 566 11.18 -6.56 -55.04
N VAL A 567 11.68 -6.03 -53.91
CA VAL A 567 13.13 -5.97 -53.63
C VAL A 567 13.71 -7.38 -53.44
N GLN A 568 13.01 -8.23 -52.68
CA GLN A 568 13.44 -9.61 -52.42
C GLN A 568 13.41 -10.49 -53.67
N ALA A 569 12.36 -10.34 -54.49
CA ALA A 569 12.24 -11.03 -55.77
C ALA A 569 13.36 -10.62 -56.74
N LYS A 570 13.63 -9.31 -56.85
CA LYS A 570 14.72 -8.77 -57.70
C LYS A 570 16.10 -9.27 -57.25
N ALA A 571 16.35 -9.35 -55.93
CA ALA A 571 17.60 -9.91 -55.40
C ALA A 571 17.80 -11.40 -55.77
N LYS A 572 16.71 -12.14 -56.00
CA LYS A 572 16.72 -13.54 -56.48
C LYS A 572 16.54 -13.68 -58.00
N ASN A 573 16.52 -12.59 -58.76
CA ASN A 573 16.21 -12.57 -60.20
C ASN A 573 14.86 -13.22 -60.56
N LEU A 574 13.85 -13.06 -59.71
CA LEU A 574 12.48 -13.50 -59.94
C LEU A 574 11.62 -12.35 -60.47
N SER A 575 10.66 -12.65 -61.35
CA SER A 575 9.63 -11.69 -61.75
C SER A 575 8.46 -11.72 -60.76
N LEU A 576 8.19 -10.60 -60.08
CA LEU A 576 6.99 -10.43 -59.25
C LEU A 576 5.93 -9.70 -60.08
N VAL A 577 4.74 -10.29 -60.21
CA VAL A 577 3.62 -9.72 -60.97
C VAL A 577 2.44 -9.52 -60.02
N PHE A 578 1.85 -8.34 -60.02
CA PHE A 578 0.60 -8.06 -59.29
C PHE A 578 -0.54 -7.84 -60.29
N ASP A 579 -1.53 -8.71 -60.24
CA ASP A 579 -2.76 -8.67 -61.03
C ASP A 579 -3.92 -8.23 -60.12
N ASN A 580 -4.25 -6.94 -60.18
CA ASN A 580 -5.30 -6.34 -59.35
C ASN A 580 -6.61 -6.25 -60.13
N GLN A 581 -7.62 -7.02 -59.73
CA GLN A 581 -8.98 -6.97 -60.28
C GLN A 581 -9.97 -6.28 -59.33
N LEU A 582 -9.49 -5.57 -58.30
CA LEU A 582 -10.31 -4.89 -57.29
C LEU A 582 -10.65 -3.43 -57.63
N GLY A 583 -10.00 -2.85 -58.66
CA GLY A 583 -10.08 -1.41 -58.97
C GLY A 583 -8.99 -0.59 -58.27
N ASP A 584 -9.14 0.74 -58.27
CA ASP A 584 -8.14 1.68 -57.72
C ASP A 584 -8.16 1.75 -56.17
N GLU A 585 -9.34 1.64 -55.56
CA GLU A 585 -9.55 1.68 -54.11
C GLU A 585 -10.67 0.70 -53.72
N LEU A 586 -10.51 -0.03 -52.62
CA LEU A 586 -11.56 -0.90 -52.06
C LEU A 586 -11.50 -0.90 -50.52
N TYR A 587 -12.41 -0.16 -49.89
CA TYR A 587 -12.50 -0.08 -48.44
C TYR A 587 -13.31 -1.25 -47.87
N THR A 588 -12.79 -1.87 -46.82
CA THR A 588 -13.39 -3.04 -46.18
C THR A 588 -13.17 -3.02 -44.67
N ARG A 589 -14.00 -3.76 -43.92
CA ARG A 589 -13.87 -3.95 -42.47
C ARG A 589 -13.31 -5.33 -42.17
N LEU A 590 -12.02 -5.38 -41.86
CA LEU A 590 -11.30 -6.60 -41.52
C LEU A 590 -10.25 -6.31 -40.46
N ASP A 591 -9.59 -7.35 -39.95
CA ASP A 591 -8.38 -7.16 -39.16
C ASP A 591 -7.18 -6.96 -40.09
N LEU A 592 -6.77 -5.69 -40.24
CA LEU A 592 -5.64 -5.27 -41.08
C LEU A 592 -4.37 -6.06 -40.76
N THR A 593 -4.08 -6.25 -39.48
CA THR A 593 -2.84 -6.87 -39.02
C THR A 593 -2.81 -8.34 -39.41
N ARG A 594 -3.93 -9.05 -39.20
CA ARG A 594 -4.02 -10.49 -39.52
C ARG A 594 -4.08 -10.76 -41.01
N VAL A 595 -4.76 -9.90 -41.78
CA VAL A 595 -4.73 -9.97 -43.26
C VAL A 595 -3.31 -9.75 -43.78
N LYS A 596 -2.60 -8.70 -43.31
CA LYS A 596 -1.18 -8.48 -43.66
C LYS A 596 -0.32 -9.70 -43.29
N GLN A 597 -0.50 -10.26 -42.09
CA GLN A 597 0.26 -11.42 -41.61
C GLN A 597 0.11 -12.65 -42.53
N ILE A 598 -1.12 -13.00 -42.91
CA ILE A 598 -1.39 -14.13 -43.83
C ILE A 598 -0.69 -13.90 -45.17
N LEU A 599 -0.89 -12.71 -45.76
CA LEU A 599 -0.36 -12.40 -47.09
C LEU A 599 1.17 -12.34 -47.12
N ILE A 600 1.79 -11.76 -46.09
CA ILE A 600 3.24 -11.74 -45.93
C ILE A 600 3.79 -13.16 -45.87
N ASN A 601 3.16 -14.03 -45.09
CA ASN A 601 3.59 -15.42 -44.97
C ASN A 601 3.46 -16.19 -46.30
N LEU A 602 2.35 -16.03 -47.03
CA LEU A 602 2.16 -16.67 -48.34
C LEU A 602 3.17 -16.17 -49.38
N CYS A 603 3.40 -14.84 -49.46
CA CYS A 603 4.36 -14.25 -50.39
C CYS A 603 5.81 -14.62 -50.06
N ALA A 604 6.17 -14.61 -48.77
CA ALA A 604 7.49 -15.02 -48.31
C ALA A 604 7.77 -16.48 -48.69
N ASN A 605 6.79 -17.38 -48.50
CA ASN A 605 6.93 -18.78 -48.92
C ASN A 605 7.09 -18.93 -50.45
N ALA A 606 6.28 -18.21 -51.23
CA ALA A 606 6.39 -18.23 -52.69
C ALA A 606 7.80 -17.81 -53.19
N ILE A 607 8.36 -16.71 -52.66
CA ILE A 607 9.69 -16.22 -53.03
C ILE A 607 10.80 -17.12 -52.47
N LYS A 608 10.60 -17.68 -51.28
CA LYS A 608 11.55 -18.60 -50.64
C LYS A 608 11.77 -19.85 -51.48
N PHE A 609 10.70 -20.48 -51.95
CA PHE A 609 10.73 -21.78 -52.63
C PHE A 609 10.82 -21.69 -54.16
N THR A 610 10.77 -20.48 -54.73
CA THR A 610 11.04 -20.25 -56.15
C THR A 610 12.50 -19.86 -56.36
N HIS A 611 13.21 -20.61 -57.20
CA HIS A 611 14.62 -20.36 -57.52
C HIS A 611 14.80 -19.59 -58.83
N SER A 612 13.90 -19.81 -59.79
CA SER A 612 13.86 -19.14 -61.09
C SER A 612 12.42 -19.12 -61.60
N GLY A 613 12.02 -18.05 -62.28
CA GLY A 613 10.68 -17.89 -62.83
C GLY A 613 9.94 -16.71 -62.23
N GLN A 614 8.65 -16.89 -61.92
CA GLN A 614 7.79 -15.79 -61.48
C GLN A 614 6.94 -16.14 -60.26
N VAL A 615 6.59 -15.11 -59.50
CA VAL A 615 5.58 -15.13 -58.45
C VAL A 615 4.48 -14.14 -58.85
N THR A 616 3.23 -14.56 -58.79
CA THR A 616 2.07 -13.74 -59.17
C THR A 616 1.14 -13.60 -57.98
N ILE A 617 0.80 -12.36 -57.62
CA ILE A 617 -0.22 -12.04 -56.63
C ILE A 617 -1.46 -11.60 -57.41
N VAL A 618 -2.59 -12.30 -57.23
CA VAL A 618 -3.87 -12.02 -57.89
C VAL A 618 -4.87 -11.63 -56.82
N ALA A 619 -5.57 -10.52 -57.02
CA ALA A 619 -6.58 -10.04 -56.07
C ALA A 619 -7.93 -9.86 -56.78
N ASN A 620 -8.91 -10.67 -56.38
CA ASN A 620 -10.25 -10.71 -56.97
C ASN A 620 -11.33 -10.46 -55.93
N ASN A 621 -12.36 -9.71 -56.32
CA ASN A 621 -13.56 -9.53 -55.52
C ASN A 621 -14.64 -10.53 -55.98
N THR A 622 -15.36 -11.11 -55.03
CA THR A 622 -16.50 -12.00 -55.29
C THR A 622 -17.73 -11.48 -54.55
N GLU A 623 -18.94 -11.96 -54.90
CA GLU A 623 -20.17 -11.55 -54.20
C GLU A 623 -20.17 -11.86 -52.70
N GLN A 624 -19.29 -12.77 -52.24
CA GLN A 624 -19.22 -13.24 -50.86
C GLN A 624 -17.98 -12.74 -50.10
N GLY A 625 -17.08 -11.98 -50.74
CA GLY A 625 -15.85 -11.46 -50.14
C GLY A 625 -14.64 -11.43 -51.07
N LEU A 626 -13.45 -11.27 -50.50
CA LEU A 626 -12.19 -11.17 -51.25
C LEU A 626 -11.51 -12.55 -51.41
N VAL A 627 -10.94 -12.77 -52.59
CA VAL A 627 -10.04 -13.90 -52.88
C VAL A 627 -8.67 -13.36 -53.27
N LEU A 628 -7.68 -13.66 -52.45
CA LEU A 628 -6.28 -13.27 -52.65
C LEU A 628 -5.44 -14.51 -52.93
N THR A 629 -4.89 -14.59 -54.15
CA THR A 629 -4.15 -15.76 -54.62
C THR A 629 -2.67 -15.43 -54.83
N VAL A 630 -1.79 -16.21 -54.23
CA VAL A 630 -0.35 -16.16 -54.45
C VAL A 630 0.07 -17.42 -55.22
N LYS A 631 0.60 -17.23 -56.42
CA LYS A 631 1.05 -18.30 -57.31
C LYS A 631 2.56 -18.21 -57.53
N ASP A 632 3.24 -19.34 -57.44
CA ASP A 632 4.68 -19.46 -57.63
C ASP A 632 5.00 -20.52 -58.69
N THR A 633 6.14 -20.38 -59.37
CA THR A 633 6.68 -21.39 -60.31
C THR A 633 7.81 -22.21 -59.67
N GLY A 634 7.78 -22.38 -58.34
CA GLY A 634 8.82 -23.01 -57.55
C GLY A 634 8.78 -24.54 -57.59
N ILE A 635 9.35 -25.15 -56.55
CA ILE A 635 9.55 -26.61 -56.47
C ILE A 635 8.26 -27.43 -56.48
N GLY A 636 7.11 -26.84 -56.14
CA GLY A 636 5.85 -27.54 -55.96
C GLY A 636 5.89 -28.65 -54.90
N MET A 637 4.73 -29.27 -54.65
CA MET A 637 4.57 -30.28 -53.60
C MET A 637 3.90 -31.54 -54.15
N ASN A 638 4.23 -32.69 -53.57
CA ASN A 638 3.55 -33.96 -53.85
C ASN A 638 2.29 -34.15 -52.97
N THR A 639 1.48 -35.15 -53.28
CA THR A 639 0.21 -35.41 -52.57
C THR A 639 0.40 -35.75 -51.09
N ALA A 640 1.54 -36.31 -50.68
CA ALA A 640 1.83 -36.58 -49.27
C ALA A 640 2.18 -35.30 -48.51
N GLN A 641 2.98 -34.41 -49.11
CA GLN A 641 3.34 -33.11 -48.55
C GLN A 641 2.12 -32.20 -48.41
N LEU A 642 1.23 -32.16 -49.40
CA LEU A 642 0.00 -31.36 -49.37
C LEU A 642 -0.93 -31.68 -48.19
N LYS A 643 -0.90 -32.91 -47.67
CA LYS A 643 -1.70 -33.29 -46.50
C LYS A 643 -1.14 -32.75 -45.19
N LEU A 644 0.18 -32.53 -45.13
CA LEU A 644 0.88 -32.20 -43.90
C LEU A 644 1.15 -30.71 -43.77
N ILE A 645 1.20 -29.92 -44.84
CA ILE A 645 1.67 -28.51 -44.82
C ILE A 645 0.92 -27.53 -43.90
N PHE A 646 -0.30 -27.85 -43.47
CA PHE A 646 -1.06 -27.07 -42.50
C PHE A 646 -1.00 -27.65 -41.09
N GLU A 647 -0.32 -28.78 -40.87
CA GLU A 647 -0.01 -29.30 -39.55
C GLU A 647 1.14 -28.51 -38.93
N CYS A 648 1.01 -28.20 -37.63
CA CYS A 648 2.01 -27.46 -36.88
C CYS A 648 3.37 -28.18 -36.88
N PHE A 649 4.45 -27.44 -37.15
CA PHE A 649 5.83 -27.94 -37.17
C PHE A 649 6.10 -29.02 -38.22
N SER A 650 5.20 -29.20 -39.19
CA SER A 650 5.47 -30.05 -40.33
C SER A 650 6.44 -29.35 -41.28
N GLN A 651 7.49 -30.07 -41.70
CA GLN A 651 8.42 -29.61 -42.72
C GLN A 651 8.53 -30.66 -43.81
N ALA A 652 8.44 -30.23 -45.06
CA ALA A 652 8.32 -31.13 -46.20
C ALA A 652 9.59 -31.97 -46.49
N ASP A 653 10.77 -31.62 -45.94
CA ASP A 653 12.02 -32.35 -46.16
C ASP A 653 13.19 -31.96 -45.21
N ASN A 654 13.84 -32.93 -44.57
CA ASN A 654 15.04 -32.73 -43.73
C ASN A 654 16.26 -32.20 -44.53
N SER A 655 16.25 -32.36 -45.85
CA SER A 655 17.32 -31.89 -46.76
C SER A 655 17.17 -30.40 -47.13
N ILE A 656 15.95 -29.86 -47.10
CA ILE A 656 15.62 -28.45 -47.40
C ILE A 656 15.75 -27.58 -46.13
N SER A 657 15.51 -28.16 -44.96
CA SER A 657 15.65 -27.55 -43.62
C SER A 657 17.00 -26.83 -43.42
N ARG A 658 18.12 -27.48 -43.78
CA ARG A 658 19.47 -26.90 -43.63
C ARG A 658 19.78 -25.71 -44.53
N ARG A 659 19.04 -25.53 -45.62
CA ARG A 659 19.33 -24.49 -46.64
C ARG A 659 18.43 -23.25 -46.52
N PHE A 660 17.24 -23.37 -45.93
CA PHE A 660 16.25 -22.31 -46.00
C PHE A 660 15.52 -21.95 -44.70
N GLY A 661 15.65 -22.69 -43.58
CA GLY A 661 15.21 -22.34 -42.22
C GLY A 661 13.74 -21.89 -42.02
N GLY A 662 12.98 -22.45 -41.09
CA GLY A 662 11.64 -21.93 -40.79
C GLY A 662 10.90 -22.72 -39.73
N THR A 663 9.99 -22.05 -39.01
CA THR A 663 9.33 -22.57 -37.80
C THR A 663 8.32 -23.69 -38.06
N GLY A 664 7.84 -23.83 -39.31
CA GLY A 664 6.75 -24.75 -39.65
C GLY A 664 5.39 -24.37 -39.05
N LEU A 665 5.26 -23.15 -38.50
CA LEU A 665 4.04 -22.63 -37.88
C LEU A 665 3.26 -21.67 -38.78
N GLY A 666 3.93 -21.01 -39.72
CA GLY A 666 3.32 -19.90 -40.47
C GLY A 666 2.04 -20.31 -41.20
N LEU A 667 2.04 -21.44 -41.92
CA LEU A 667 0.87 -21.89 -42.70
C LEU A 667 -0.28 -22.37 -41.82
N SER A 668 0.00 -23.12 -40.75
CA SER A 668 -1.03 -23.58 -39.81
C SER A 668 -1.69 -22.40 -39.10
N LEU A 669 -0.89 -21.41 -38.65
CA LEU A 669 -1.39 -20.17 -38.06
C LEU A 669 -2.21 -19.37 -39.07
N SER A 670 -1.74 -19.24 -40.31
CA SER A 670 -2.47 -18.52 -41.37
C SER A 670 -3.84 -19.15 -41.65
N GLN A 671 -3.93 -20.49 -41.62
CA GLN A 671 -5.18 -21.22 -41.78
C GLN A 671 -6.14 -20.95 -40.61
N GLN A 672 -5.64 -20.94 -39.37
CA GLN A 672 -6.45 -20.65 -38.19
C GLN A 672 -6.93 -19.20 -38.15
N LEU A 673 -6.06 -18.23 -38.49
CA LEU A 673 -6.42 -16.81 -38.61
C LEU A 673 -7.50 -16.61 -39.68
N ALA A 674 -7.36 -17.27 -40.84
CA ALA A 674 -8.38 -17.23 -41.89
C ALA A 674 -9.72 -17.78 -41.38
N ALA A 675 -9.71 -18.93 -40.69
CA ALA A 675 -10.90 -19.54 -40.13
C ALA A 675 -11.61 -18.65 -39.09
N MET A 676 -10.85 -17.96 -38.21
CA MET A 676 -11.43 -17.01 -37.25
C MET A 676 -12.08 -15.80 -37.92
N MET A 677 -11.54 -15.36 -39.07
CA MET A 677 -12.16 -14.30 -39.88
C MET A 677 -13.33 -14.83 -40.74
N GLY A 678 -13.77 -16.08 -40.56
CA GLY A 678 -14.83 -16.71 -41.35
C GLY A 678 -14.40 -17.13 -42.76
N GLY A 679 -13.11 -17.07 -43.05
CA GLY A 679 -12.49 -17.43 -44.32
C GLY A 679 -11.76 -18.77 -44.28
N TYR A 680 -10.98 -19.06 -45.33
CA TYR A 680 -10.12 -20.24 -45.40
C TYR A 680 -8.97 -20.03 -46.39
N ILE A 681 -7.88 -20.80 -46.24
CA ILE A 681 -6.82 -20.89 -47.25
C ILE A 681 -6.95 -22.24 -47.96
N SER A 682 -6.82 -22.21 -49.28
CA SER A 682 -6.79 -23.39 -50.14
C SER A 682 -5.50 -23.43 -50.93
N VAL A 683 -5.06 -24.62 -51.31
CA VAL A 683 -3.77 -24.83 -51.97
C VAL A 683 -3.91 -25.82 -53.11
N GLN A 684 -3.29 -25.48 -54.24
CA GLN A 684 -3.10 -26.36 -55.39
C GLN A 684 -1.62 -26.36 -55.73
N SER A 685 -0.99 -27.52 -55.84
CA SER A 685 0.43 -27.62 -56.14
C SER A 685 0.70 -28.88 -56.93
N GLU A 686 1.64 -28.80 -57.87
CA GLU A 686 2.16 -29.95 -58.59
C GLU A 686 3.68 -29.94 -58.52
N PHE A 687 4.25 -31.08 -58.13
CA PHE A 687 5.70 -31.22 -57.97
C PHE A 687 6.45 -30.77 -59.23
N LYS A 688 7.41 -29.85 -59.05
CA LYS A 688 8.22 -29.13 -60.05
C LYS A 688 7.49 -28.16 -60.99
N LYS A 689 6.20 -27.89 -60.78
CA LYS A 689 5.47 -26.88 -61.55
C LYS A 689 5.06 -25.65 -60.73
N GLY A 690 5.28 -25.69 -59.42
CA GLY A 690 4.96 -24.60 -58.50
C GLY A 690 3.68 -24.81 -57.70
N SER A 691 3.29 -23.79 -56.93
CA SER A 691 2.11 -23.84 -56.06
C SER A 691 1.24 -22.61 -56.22
N GLN A 692 -0.02 -22.75 -55.82
CA GLN A 692 -1.02 -21.69 -55.78
C GLN A 692 -1.73 -21.77 -54.44
N PHE A 693 -1.56 -20.74 -53.62
CA PHE A 693 -2.29 -20.55 -52.36
C PHE A 693 -3.35 -19.49 -52.54
N SER A 694 -4.60 -19.79 -52.19
CA SER A 694 -5.73 -18.86 -52.32
C SER A 694 -6.37 -18.66 -50.95
N PHE A 695 -6.31 -17.43 -50.45
CA PHE A 695 -6.92 -16.98 -49.21
C PHE A 695 -8.26 -16.32 -49.53
N PHE A 696 -9.34 -16.90 -49.01
CA PHE A 696 -10.68 -16.33 -49.07
C PHE A 696 -11.04 -15.72 -47.72
N VAL A 697 -11.60 -14.51 -47.73
CA VAL A 697 -12.13 -13.85 -46.52
C VAL A 697 -13.47 -13.17 -46.82
N PRO A 698 -14.52 -13.47 -46.04
CA PRO A 698 -15.81 -12.80 -46.20
C PRO A 698 -15.69 -11.35 -45.76
N CYS A 699 -16.09 -10.43 -46.63
CA CYS A 699 -16.13 -9.01 -46.30
C CYS A 699 -17.09 -8.26 -47.21
N VAL A 700 -17.52 -7.09 -46.73
CA VAL A 700 -18.47 -6.22 -47.41
C VAL A 700 -17.74 -4.91 -47.78
N PRO A 701 -17.84 -4.43 -49.03
CA PRO A 701 -17.33 -3.12 -49.40
C PRO A 701 -18.00 -2.02 -48.58
N VAL A 702 -17.21 -1.04 -48.14
CA VAL A 702 -17.69 0.10 -47.33
C VAL A 702 -17.37 1.39 -48.07
N ASP A 703 -18.23 2.41 -47.94
CA ASP A 703 -17.96 3.73 -48.52
C ASP A 703 -16.81 4.44 -47.78
N LYS A 704 -15.94 5.11 -48.55
CA LYS A 704 -14.77 5.86 -48.05
C LYS A 704 -15.14 6.88 -46.95
N SER A 705 -16.35 7.45 -47.00
CA SER A 705 -16.86 8.39 -46.00
C SER A 705 -17.14 7.78 -44.63
N GLU A 706 -17.44 6.47 -44.54
CA GLU A 706 -17.62 5.79 -43.24
C GLU A 706 -16.29 5.47 -42.56
N CYS A 707 -15.17 5.54 -43.29
CA CYS A 707 -13.82 5.22 -42.79
C CYS A 707 -13.03 6.47 -42.38
N ALA A 708 -13.61 7.67 -42.56
CA ALA A 708 -12.96 8.95 -42.31
C ALA A 708 -12.89 9.38 -40.82
N VAL A 709 -13.40 8.57 -39.88
CA VAL A 709 -13.42 8.94 -38.44
C VAL A 709 -12.14 8.53 -37.69
N THR A 710 -11.22 7.78 -38.30
CA THR A 710 -10.04 7.24 -37.57
C THR A 710 -8.70 7.33 -38.31
N ALA A 711 -8.54 8.23 -39.28
CA ALA A 711 -7.23 8.50 -39.90
C ALA A 711 -6.66 9.82 -39.35
N LYS A 712 -5.87 9.75 -38.26
CA LYS A 712 -4.90 10.82 -37.95
C LYS A 712 -3.71 10.66 -38.88
N ASP A 713 -3.36 11.76 -39.53
CA ASP A 713 -2.41 11.84 -40.64
C ASP A 713 -1.00 11.36 -40.29
N ASN A 714 -0.39 10.61 -41.21
CA ASN A 714 1.04 10.32 -41.24
C ASN A 714 1.84 11.63 -41.39
N ILE A 715 2.35 12.17 -40.28
CA ILE A 715 3.31 13.27 -40.31
C ILE A 715 4.71 12.70 -40.49
N ASN A 716 5.17 12.64 -41.74
CA ASN A 716 6.60 12.56 -42.06
C ASN A 716 7.24 13.93 -41.74
N GLY A 717 7.75 14.10 -40.52
CA GLY A 717 8.38 15.34 -40.05
C GLY A 717 9.73 15.10 -39.39
N ASP A 718 10.72 15.93 -39.73
CA ASP A 718 12.07 15.95 -39.17
C ASP A 718 12.01 16.28 -37.66
N TYR A 719 12.02 15.25 -36.79
CA TYR A 719 11.83 15.35 -35.32
C TYR A 719 12.99 16.02 -34.54
N LYS A 720 13.86 16.77 -35.22
CA LYS A 720 15.17 17.18 -34.70
C LYS A 720 15.23 18.52 -33.96
N ALA A 721 14.10 19.12 -33.58
CA ALA A 721 14.10 20.45 -32.97
C ALA A 721 12.99 20.67 -31.91
N LEU A 722 12.76 19.71 -31.02
CA LEU A 722 11.90 19.92 -29.85
C LEU A 722 12.76 20.25 -28.63
N SER A 723 12.36 21.28 -27.87
CA SER A 723 12.99 21.64 -26.59
C SER A 723 11.89 21.63 -25.52
N ALA A 724 11.89 20.57 -24.71
CA ALA A 724 11.01 20.37 -23.56
C ALA A 724 11.71 19.43 -22.56
N LYS A 725 11.38 19.58 -21.28
CA LYS A 725 11.86 18.76 -20.17
C LYS A 725 10.86 17.62 -19.92
N VAL A 726 11.34 16.38 -19.94
CA VAL A 726 10.53 15.17 -19.75
C VAL A 726 11.02 14.38 -18.55
N LEU A 727 10.09 13.87 -17.75
CA LEU A 727 10.39 12.86 -16.74
C LEU A 727 10.02 11.46 -17.24
N LEU A 728 10.93 10.51 -17.08
CA LEU A 728 10.74 9.10 -17.39
C LEU A 728 10.89 8.27 -16.11
N ALA A 729 9.82 7.57 -15.72
CA ALA A 729 9.83 6.61 -14.64
C ALA A 729 9.73 5.18 -15.21
N GLU A 730 10.81 4.41 -15.06
CA GLU A 730 10.93 3.03 -15.54
C GLU A 730 11.89 2.26 -14.62
N ASP A 731 11.44 1.11 -14.09
CA ASP A 731 12.18 0.34 -13.09
C ASP A 731 13.36 -0.44 -13.71
N HIS A 732 13.20 -0.95 -14.93
CA HIS A 732 14.21 -1.72 -15.61
C HIS A 732 15.29 -0.83 -16.27
N ASP A 733 16.54 -0.93 -15.81
CA ASP A 733 17.63 -0.03 -16.22
C ASP A 733 17.86 -0.01 -17.75
N ASP A 734 17.78 -1.16 -18.43
CA ASP A 734 17.93 -1.23 -19.89
C ASP A 734 16.83 -0.48 -20.66
N ASN A 735 15.56 -0.63 -20.24
CA ASN A 735 14.43 0.10 -20.84
C ASN A 735 14.58 1.59 -20.57
N ARG A 736 14.91 1.96 -19.33
CA ARG A 736 15.11 3.36 -18.94
C ARG A 736 16.21 4.02 -19.76
N ARG A 737 17.33 3.33 -19.99
CA ARG A 737 18.42 3.78 -20.87
C ARG A 737 17.98 3.92 -22.33
N LEU A 738 17.25 2.93 -22.85
CA LEU A 738 16.76 2.93 -24.23
C LEU A 738 15.82 4.11 -24.51
N ILE A 739 14.81 4.29 -23.66
CA ILE A 739 13.79 5.34 -23.80
C ILE A 739 14.44 6.71 -23.61
N SER A 740 15.32 6.86 -22.62
CA SER A 740 16.10 8.09 -22.42
C SER A 740 16.91 8.46 -23.66
N ARG A 741 17.52 7.48 -24.34
CA ARG A 741 18.26 7.71 -25.58
C ARG A 741 17.34 8.15 -26.73
N TYR A 742 16.14 7.59 -26.84
CA TYR A 742 15.16 8.00 -27.84
C TYR A 742 14.66 9.42 -27.63
N LEU A 743 14.31 9.79 -26.40
CA LEU A 743 13.87 11.15 -26.03
C LEU A 743 14.98 12.19 -26.28
N ARG A 744 16.22 11.90 -25.86
CA ARG A 744 17.37 12.80 -26.10
C ARG A 744 17.66 12.99 -27.59
N ALA A 745 17.45 11.96 -28.41
CA ALA A 745 17.62 12.07 -29.86
C ALA A 745 16.60 13.01 -30.54
N MET A 746 15.46 13.29 -29.89
CA MET A 746 14.48 14.30 -30.32
C MET A 746 14.81 15.74 -29.85
N GLY A 747 15.87 15.90 -29.03
CA GLY A 747 16.27 17.20 -28.46
C GLY A 747 15.72 17.49 -27.06
N LEU A 748 15.05 16.51 -26.43
CA LEU A 748 14.43 16.67 -25.10
C LEU A 748 15.45 16.53 -23.96
N ASP A 749 15.22 17.27 -22.88
CA ASP A 749 15.97 17.12 -21.62
C ASP A 749 15.27 16.08 -20.74
N VAL A 750 15.98 15.01 -20.38
CA VAL A 750 15.37 13.79 -19.78
C VAL A 750 15.83 13.59 -18.35
N ILE A 751 14.87 13.65 -17.42
CA ILE A 751 15.02 13.24 -16.02
C ILE A 751 14.55 11.79 -15.90
N ALA A 752 15.47 10.86 -15.66
CA ALA A 752 15.15 9.44 -15.54
C ALA A 752 15.16 9.00 -14.07
N VAL A 753 14.09 8.33 -13.63
CA VAL A 753 13.89 7.82 -12.26
C VAL A 753 13.47 6.36 -12.28
N GLU A 754 13.58 5.67 -11.14
CA GLU A 754 13.45 4.20 -11.08
C GLU A 754 12.09 3.71 -10.56
N ASN A 755 11.25 4.59 -10.01
CA ASN A 755 9.94 4.24 -9.45
C ASN A 755 9.00 5.44 -9.37
N GLY A 756 7.73 5.18 -9.02
CA GLY A 756 6.68 6.20 -8.92
C GLY A 756 6.89 7.26 -7.84
N GLU A 757 7.53 6.93 -6.71
CA GLU A 757 7.76 7.88 -5.61
C GLU A 757 8.79 8.95 -6.04
N GLN A 758 9.89 8.51 -6.65
CA GLN A 758 10.88 9.41 -7.25
C GLN A 758 10.28 10.22 -8.40
N ALA A 759 9.35 9.64 -9.17
CA ALA A 759 8.64 10.37 -10.22
C ALA A 759 7.84 11.54 -9.64
N VAL A 760 7.11 11.32 -8.55
CA VAL A 760 6.35 12.37 -7.85
C VAL A 760 7.30 13.43 -7.29
N GLU A 761 8.36 13.02 -6.58
CA GLU A 761 9.35 13.95 -6.01
C GLU A 761 9.96 14.86 -7.08
N GLN A 762 10.45 14.29 -8.18
CA GLN A 762 11.09 15.04 -9.24
C GLN A 762 10.09 15.88 -10.05
N CYS A 763 8.84 15.44 -10.22
CA CYS A 763 7.81 16.26 -10.85
C CYS A 763 7.48 17.51 -10.03
N LEU A 764 7.41 17.41 -8.71
CA LEU A 764 7.14 18.56 -7.84
C LEU A 764 8.33 19.52 -7.75
N LYS A 765 9.55 19.01 -7.92
CA LYS A 765 10.78 19.81 -7.86
C LYS A 765 11.12 20.49 -9.19
N GLU A 766 11.10 19.74 -10.29
CA GLU A 766 11.60 20.16 -11.60
C GLU A 766 10.50 20.57 -12.57
N TYR A 767 9.24 20.27 -12.24
CA TYR A 767 8.02 20.55 -12.99
C TYR A 767 8.17 20.33 -14.51
N PRO A 768 8.42 19.07 -14.93
CA PRO A 768 8.65 18.73 -16.34
C PRO A 768 7.42 19.05 -17.20
N ASP A 769 7.62 19.27 -18.50
CA ASP A 769 6.56 19.60 -19.46
C ASP A 769 5.66 18.40 -19.77
N PHE A 770 6.16 17.17 -19.57
CA PHE A 770 5.35 15.95 -19.57
C PHE A 770 6.06 14.80 -18.87
N VAL A 771 5.29 13.75 -18.52
CA VAL A 771 5.78 12.56 -17.81
C VAL A 771 5.48 11.29 -18.59
N LEU A 772 6.44 10.38 -18.65
CA LEU A 772 6.30 9.00 -19.10
C LEU A 772 6.39 8.10 -17.87
N LEU A 773 5.30 7.41 -17.55
CA LEU A 773 5.13 6.65 -16.33
C LEU A 773 4.87 5.19 -16.64
N ASP A 774 5.80 4.32 -16.27
CA ASP A 774 5.56 2.88 -16.28
C ASP A 774 4.47 2.49 -15.28
N ILE A 775 3.50 1.70 -15.73
CA ILE A 775 2.39 1.28 -14.87
C ILE A 775 2.89 0.30 -13.80
N GLN A 776 3.80 -0.60 -14.14
CA GLN A 776 4.25 -1.66 -13.23
C GLN A 776 5.66 -1.37 -12.73
N MET A 777 5.77 -0.74 -11.56
CA MET A 777 7.04 -0.43 -10.90
C MET A 777 7.00 -0.79 -9.40
N PRO A 778 8.13 -1.14 -8.77
CA PRO A 778 8.22 -1.37 -7.32
C PRO A 778 8.09 -0.07 -6.52
N ILE A 779 7.84 -0.18 -5.20
CA ILE A 779 7.67 0.93 -4.23
C ILE A 779 6.35 1.72 -4.44
N MET A 780 6.16 2.28 -5.63
CA MET A 780 4.94 2.99 -6.03
C MET A 780 4.67 2.73 -7.51
N ASP A 781 3.48 2.22 -7.81
CA ASP A 781 3.05 1.91 -9.18
C ASP A 781 2.63 3.17 -9.96
N GLY A 782 2.51 3.05 -11.29
CA GLY A 782 2.28 4.21 -12.15
C GLY A 782 0.89 4.84 -11.98
N ILE A 783 -0.11 4.07 -11.54
CA ILE A 783 -1.47 4.57 -11.29
C ILE A 783 -1.49 5.40 -10.00
N THR A 784 -0.91 4.87 -8.92
CA THR A 784 -0.81 5.59 -7.63
C THR A 784 0.04 6.85 -7.79
N ALA A 785 1.14 6.78 -8.56
CA ALA A 785 1.96 7.95 -8.87
C ALA A 785 1.17 9.00 -9.68
N PHE A 786 0.36 8.57 -10.66
CA PHE A 786 -0.52 9.46 -11.41
C PHE A 786 -1.56 10.14 -10.49
N GLU A 787 -2.25 9.39 -9.64
CA GLU A 787 -3.24 9.94 -8.71
C GLU A 787 -2.61 10.96 -7.76
N LEU A 788 -1.43 10.65 -7.23
CA LEU A 788 -0.70 11.55 -6.33
C LEU A 788 -0.22 12.82 -7.06
N LEU A 789 0.32 12.69 -8.28
CA LEU A 789 0.70 13.83 -9.13
C LEU A 789 -0.51 14.74 -9.38
N ARG A 790 -1.67 14.17 -9.72
CA ARG A 790 -2.90 14.95 -9.91
C ARG A 790 -3.40 15.59 -8.62
N GLN A 791 -3.36 14.89 -7.48
CA GLN A 791 -3.71 15.44 -6.16
C GLN A 791 -2.78 16.58 -5.74
N CYS A 792 -1.50 16.53 -6.13
CA CYS A 792 -0.54 17.59 -5.90
C CYS A 792 -0.64 18.76 -6.91
N GLY A 793 -1.60 18.74 -7.84
CA GLY A 793 -1.81 19.82 -8.80
C GLY A 793 -0.85 19.83 -9.98
N TYR A 794 -0.25 18.68 -10.32
CA TYR A 794 0.51 18.54 -11.55
C TYR A 794 -0.46 18.37 -12.73
N GLU A 795 -0.56 19.38 -13.60
CA GLU A 795 -1.55 19.43 -14.70
C GLU A 795 -0.98 19.02 -16.06
N GLN A 796 0.34 18.90 -16.18
CA GLN A 796 0.99 18.58 -17.45
C GLN A 796 0.64 17.14 -17.91
N PRO A 797 0.81 16.84 -19.21
CA PRO A 797 0.52 15.51 -19.75
C PRO A 797 1.27 14.38 -19.08
N ILE A 798 0.56 13.30 -18.77
CA ILE A 798 1.13 12.06 -18.23
C ILE A 798 0.77 10.92 -19.16
N PHE A 799 1.79 10.24 -19.67
CA PHE A 799 1.68 9.12 -20.60
C PHE A 799 1.97 7.81 -19.89
N ALA A 800 1.09 6.82 -20.07
CA ALA A 800 1.27 5.49 -19.52
C ALA A 800 2.20 4.63 -20.38
N LEU A 801 3.25 4.03 -19.81
CA LEU A 801 4.00 2.94 -20.45
C LEU A 801 3.42 1.61 -19.96
N THR A 802 2.86 0.80 -20.84
CA THR A 802 2.22 -0.47 -20.48
C THR A 802 2.74 -1.66 -21.29
N ALA A 803 2.89 -2.81 -20.63
CA ALA A 803 3.24 -4.08 -21.28
C ALA A 803 2.04 -4.76 -21.98
N ASN A 804 0.80 -4.34 -21.66
CA ASN A 804 -0.41 -4.97 -22.13
C ASN A 804 -1.30 -3.94 -22.84
N ALA A 805 -1.43 -4.09 -24.16
CA ALA A 805 -2.14 -3.14 -25.03
C ALA A 805 -3.54 -3.66 -25.41
N MET A 806 -4.20 -4.36 -24.49
CA MET A 806 -5.58 -4.81 -24.68
C MET A 806 -6.54 -3.62 -24.53
N SER A 807 -7.58 -3.55 -25.35
CA SER A 807 -8.49 -2.40 -25.46
C SER A 807 -9.08 -1.94 -24.12
N HIS A 808 -9.39 -2.88 -23.22
CA HIS A 808 -10.03 -2.57 -21.94
C HIS A 808 -9.08 -1.88 -20.92
N GLU A 809 -7.77 -2.16 -20.94
CA GLU A 809 -6.82 -1.54 -20.01
C GLU A 809 -6.47 -0.12 -20.46
N ILE A 810 -6.39 0.08 -21.77
CA ILE A 810 -6.21 1.40 -22.39
C ILE A 810 -7.40 2.31 -22.05
N GLU A 811 -8.63 1.80 -22.20
CA GLU A 811 -9.84 2.54 -21.80
C GLU A 811 -9.81 2.93 -20.33
N GLN A 812 -9.31 2.05 -19.45
CA GLN A 812 -9.17 2.34 -18.03
C GLN A 812 -8.13 3.44 -17.76
N TYR A 813 -6.96 3.41 -18.40
CA TYR A 813 -5.94 4.46 -18.21
C TYR A 813 -6.41 5.81 -18.75
N LEU A 814 -7.06 5.83 -19.90
CA LEU A 814 -7.63 7.07 -20.45
C LEU A 814 -8.77 7.60 -19.56
N ALA A 815 -9.63 6.71 -19.02
CA ALA A 815 -10.69 7.10 -18.09
C ALA A 815 -10.17 7.67 -16.75
N LEU A 816 -9.00 7.22 -16.30
CA LEU A 816 -8.31 7.78 -15.12
C LEU A 816 -7.74 9.17 -15.38
N GLY A 817 -7.55 9.56 -16.65
CA GLY A 817 -7.04 10.88 -17.04
C GLY A 817 -5.59 10.90 -17.52
N PHE A 818 -5.01 9.75 -17.88
CA PHE A 818 -3.77 9.72 -18.65
C PHE A 818 -3.99 10.36 -20.01
N THR A 819 -2.99 11.10 -20.51
CA THR A 819 -3.09 11.82 -21.79
C THR A 819 -3.07 10.88 -22.97
N ASP A 820 -2.20 9.87 -22.93
CA ASP A 820 -2.12 8.80 -23.92
C ASP A 820 -1.29 7.62 -23.36
N TYR A 821 -1.08 6.58 -24.15
CA TYR A 821 -0.31 5.41 -23.76
C TYR A 821 0.72 5.00 -24.81
N LEU A 822 1.78 4.31 -24.36
CA LEU A 822 2.80 3.71 -25.19
C LEU A 822 2.99 2.24 -24.79
N ALA A 823 2.81 1.36 -25.76
CA ALA A 823 2.96 -0.08 -25.54
C ALA A 823 4.44 -0.51 -25.55
N LYS A 824 4.82 -1.38 -24.62
CA LYS A 824 6.11 -2.07 -24.61
C LYS A 824 5.98 -3.41 -25.34
N PRO A 825 6.96 -3.83 -26.17
CA PRO A 825 8.23 -3.16 -26.47
C PRO A 825 8.05 -1.93 -27.38
N ILE A 826 8.79 -0.86 -27.09
CA ILE A 826 8.61 0.45 -27.70
C ILE A 826 9.08 0.42 -29.17
N ASP A 827 8.14 0.66 -30.07
CA ASP A 827 8.40 0.91 -31.50
C ASP A 827 8.89 2.35 -31.68
N LYS A 828 10.06 2.53 -32.27
CA LYS A 828 10.73 3.83 -32.41
C LYS A 828 9.93 4.82 -33.26
N GLU A 829 9.29 4.38 -34.34
CA GLU A 829 8.55 5.30 -35.23
C GLU A 829 7.26 5.76 -34.57
N LYS A 830 6.52 4.83 -33.96
CA LYS A 830 5.30 5.13 -33.20
C LYS A 830 5.58 5.99 -31.96
N PHE A 831 6.69 5.74 -31.28
CA PHE A 831 7.13 6.55 -30.14
C PHE A 831 7.38 8.01 -30.52
N TYR A 832 8.05 8.25 -31.66
CA TYR A 832 8.31 9.62 -32.12
C TYR A 832 7.06 10.35 -32.58
N SER A 833 6.15 9.69 -33.30
CA SER A 833 4.91 10.31 -33.76
C SER A 833 4.00 10.72 -32.60
N THR A 834 3.77 9.82 -31.63
CA THR A 834 2.88 10.10 -30.48
C THR A 834 3.39 11.27 -29.63
N ILE A 835 4.70 11.32 -29.34
CA ILE A 835 5.26 12.42 -28.54
C ILE A 835 5.23 13.75 -29.32
N ALA A 836 5.49 13.73 -30.64
CA ALA A 836 5.47 14.93 -31.46
C ALA A 836 4.06 15.55 -31.60
N GLU A 837 3.02 14.73 -31.73
CA GLU A 837 1.62 15.18 -31.84
C GLU A 837 1.16 15.94 -30.58
N HIS A 838 1.43 15.39 -29.39
CA HIS A 838 0.97 15.99 -28.13
C HIS A 838 1.76 17.25 -27.76
N LEU A 839 3.06 17.31 -28.06
CA LEU A 839 3.86 18.52 -27.83
C LEU A 839 3.42 19.70 -28.72
N ALA A 840 2.84 19.43 -29.90
CA ALA A 840 2.24 20.46 -30.75
C ALA A 840 0.89 20.97 -30.21
N SER A 841 0.12 20.11 -29.52
CA SER A 841 -1.18 20.42 -28.90
C SER A 841 -1.06 21.34 -27.68
N ILE A 842 -0.06 21.10 -26.81
CA ILE A 842 0.16 21.86 -25.56
C ILE A 842 0.38 23.36 -25.80
N LYS A 843 0.94 23.75 -26.96
CA LYS A 843 1.11 25.17 -27.32
C LYS A 843 -0.19 25.90 -27.69
N ASN A 844 -1.27 25.18 -28.01
CA ASN A 844 -2.54 25.78 -28.46
C ASN A 844 -3.62 25.87 -27.37
N GLU A 845 -3.51 25.13 -26.26
CA GLU A 845 -4.58 24.99 -25.25
C GLU A 845 -4.44 25.86 -23.98
N GLN A 846 -3.41 26.72 -23.86
CA GLN A 846 -3.26 27.64 -22.71
C GLN A 846 -4.34 28.74 -22.58
N ASN A 847 -5.45 28.65 -23.33
CA ASN A 847 -6.49 29.69 -23.42
C ASN A 847 -7.92 29.18 -23.22
N SER A 848 -8.23 28.31 -22.25
CA SER A 848 -9.59 28.27 -21.68
C SER A 848 -9.82 27.28 -20.52
N THR A 849 -10.52 27.81 -19.50
CA THR A 849 -11.49 27.16 -18.58
C THR A 849 -11.01 26.40 -17.34
N SER A 850 -11.23 27.05 -16.19
CA SER A 850 -11.31 26.53 -14.82
C SER A 850 -12.58 25.71 -14.57
N VAL A 851 -12.46 24.53 -13.94
CA VAL A 851 -13.59 23.74 -13.42
C VAL A 851 -13.66 23.88 -11.89
N ASN A 852 -14.86 24.13 -11.38
CA ASN A 852 -15.17 24.50 -10.00
C ASN A 852 -15.55 23.25 -9.19
N ILE A 853 -14.84 22.97 -8.09
CA ILE A 853 -15.15 21.88 -7.14
C ILE A 853 -16.03 22.46 -6.02
N ASP A 854 -17.09 21.74 -5.66
CA ASP A 854 -18.03 22.12 -4.59
C ASP A 854 -17.37 21.98 -3.21
N MET A 855 -17.20 23.12 -2.52
CA MET A 855 -16.53 23.26 -1.22
C MET A 855 -17.49 23.74 -0.12
N SER A 856 -18.80 23.58 -0.32
CA SER A 856 -19.86 24.15 0.53
C SER A 856 -19.71 23.81 2.02
N ASP A 857 -19.27 22.59 2.35
CA ASP A 857 -19.12 22.12 3.74
C ASP A 857 -17.92 22.77 4.46
N LEU A 858 -16.80 22.95 3.76
CA LEU A 858 -15.58 23.57 4.30
C LEU A 858 -15.74 25.09 4.47
N VAL A 859 -16.46 25.74 3.54
CA VAL A 859 -16.85 27.15 3.69
C VAL A 859 -17.77 27.35 4.89
N THR A 860 -18.68 26.41 5.15
CA THR A 860 -19.58 26.44 6.31
C THR A 860 -18.80 26.29 7.62
N SER A 861 -17.85 25.36 7.69
CA SER A 861 -16.98 25.18 8.86
C SER A 861 -16.11 26.41 9.14
N PHE A 862 -15.55 27.04 8.09
CA PHE A 862 -14.78 28.26 8.23
C PHE A 862 -15.63 29.45 8.69
N LYS A 863 -16.87 29.61 8.18
CA LYS A 863 -17.81 30.63 8.64
C LYS A 863 -18.14 30.48 10.13
N GLN A 864 -18.25 29.25 10.64
CA GLN A 864 -18.49 28.98 12.05
C GLN A 864 -17.28 29.36 12.94
N SER A 865 -16.05 29.19 12.44
CA SER A 865 -14.84 29.58 13.18
C SER A 865 -14.65 31.10 13.28
N LEU A 866 -15.24 31.91 12.39
CA LEU A 866 -15.07 33.38 12.37
C LEU A 866 -15.46 34.08 13.68
N SER A 867 -16.38 33.51 14.48
CA SER A 867 -16.73 34.08 15.79
C SER A 867 -15.58 34.00 16.78
N ILE A 868 -14.85 32.87 16.78
CA ILE A 868 -13.70 32.63 17.65
C ILE A 868 -12.52 33.47 17.17
N GLU A 869 -12.32 33.57 15.85
CA GLU A 869 -11.30 34.43 15.24
C GLU A 869 -11.49 35.89 15.62
N SER A 870 -12.74 36.38 15.65
CA SER A 870 -13.05 37.74 16.07
C SER A 870 -12.67 38.03 17.52
N GLU A 871 -12.88 37.08 18.43
CA GLU A 871 -12.52 37.21 19.84
C GLU A 871 -11.00 37.24 20.03
N LEU A 872 -10.28 36.36 19.33
CA LEU A 872 -8.81 36.30 19.36
C LEU A 872 -8.16 37.58 18.84
N ILE A 873 -8.64 38.11 17.71
CA ILE A 873 -8.18 39.40 17.17
C ILE A 873 -8.41 40.53 18.17
N SER A 874 -9.60 40.61 18.77
CA SER A 874 -9.90 41.61 19.81
C SER A 874 -8.97 41.49 21.01
N GLN A 875 -8.70 40.25 21.45
CA GLN A 875 -7.86 39.99 22.59
C GLN A 875 -6.42 40.45 22.33
N HIS A 876 -5.83 40.04 21.20
CA HIS A 876 -4.44 40.39 20.87
C HIS A 876 -4.27 41.88 20.53
N PHE A 877 -5.28 42.51 19.91
CA PHE A 877 -5.27 43.96 19.69
C PHE A 877 -5.36 44.74 21.02
N ASN A 878 -6.29 44.39 21.90
CA ASN A 878 -6.47 45.07 23.19
C ASN A 878 -5.28 44.87 24.15
N SER A 879 -4.57 43.74 24.03
CA SER A 879 -3.33 43.50 24.77
C SER A 879 -2.10 44.17 24.17
N GLY A 880 -2.23 44.82 23.01
CA GLY A 880 -1.12 45.46 22.29
C GLY A 880 -0.11 44.45 21.70
N ASP A 881 -0.48 43.18 21.54
CA ASP A 881 0.39 42.13 21.00
C ASP A 881 0.25 42.08 19.47
N PHE A 882 0.94 43.01 18.81
CA PHE A 882 0.89 43.13 17.35
C PHE A 882 1.55 41.95 16.62
N VAL A 883 2.40 41.17 17.28
CA VAL A 883 3.03 39.97 16.70
C VAL A 883 2.04 38.81 16.67
N ALA A 884 1.29 38.60 17.75
CA ALA A 884 0.20 37.63 17.78
C ALA A 884 -0.92 38.03 16.82
N LEU A 885 -1.27 39.31 16.78
CA LEU A 885 -2.28 39.87 15.87
C LEU A 885 -1.89 39.67 14.39
N GLN A 886 -0.61 39.87 14.06
CA GLN A 886 -0.08 39.59 12.73
C GLN A 886 -0.26 38.11 12.36
N LYS A 887 0.09 37.20 13.28
CA LYS A 887 0.00 35.76 13.06
C LYS A 887 -1.44 35.29 12.83
N ASP A 888 -2.39 35.84 13.57
CA ASP A 888 -3.81 35.57 13.35
C ASP A 888 -4.30 36.08 12.00
N SER A 889 -3.90 37.30 11.63
CA SER A 889 -4.21 37.92 10.34
C SER A 889 -3.65 37.10 9.17
N HIS A 890 -2.40 36.62 9.29
CA HIS A 890 -1.76 35.78 8.28
C HIS A 890 -2.43 34.40 8.14
N ARG A 891 -2.89 33.82 9.25
CA ARG A 891 -3.64 32.55 9.23
C ARG A 891 -5.02 32.69 8.58
N ILE A 892 -5.73 33.77 8.92
CA ILE A 892 -7.05 34.08 8.36
C ILE A 892 -6.94 34.40 6.86
N LEU A 893 -5.89 35.11 6.45
CA LEU A 893 -5.55 35.35 5.05
C LEU A 893 -5.45 34.05 4.26
N GLY A 894 -4.64 33.10 4.74
CA GLY A 894 -4.45 31.81 4.06
C GLY A 894 -5.75 31.01 3.93
N ALA A 895 -6.57 30.98 4.99
CA ALA A 895 -7.85 30.29 4.96
C ALA A 895 -8.87 30.99 4.03
N ALA A 896 -8.96 32.33 4.08
CA ALA A 896 -9.88 33.10 3.25
C ALA A 896 -9.53 33.04 1.75
N GLN A 897 -8.23 33.01 1.40
CA GLN A 897 -7.77 32.81 0.02
C GLN A 897 -8.13 31.42 -0.51
N MET A 898 -7.97 30.40 0.32
CA MET A 898 -8.33 29.02 -0.01
C MET A 898 -9.83 28.87 -0.30
N PHE A 899 -10.69 29.63 0.40
CA PHE A 899 -12.15 29.58 0.24
C PHE A 899 -12.73 30.66 -0.69
N LYS A 900 -11.88 31.43 -1.40
CA LYS A 900 -12.28 32.54 -2.29
C LYS A 900 -13.12 33.63 -1.60
N LEU A 901 -12.91 33.86 -0.31
CA LEU A 901 -13.52 34.97 0.46
C LEU A 901 -12.66 36.22 0.32
N CYS A 902 -12.67 36.83 -0.88
CA CYS A 902 -11.77 37.91 -1.28
C CYS A 902 -11.78 39.10 -0.29
N ASP A 903 -12.95 39.51 0.18
CA ASP A 903 -13.07 40.67 1.06
C ASP A 903 -12.40 40.44 2.43
N ILE A 904 -12.52 39.22 2.98
CA ILE A 904 -11.85 38.82 4.22
C ILE A 904 -10.34 38.68 3.99
N ALA A 905 -9.94 38.06 2.88
CA ALA A 905 -8.53 37.91 2.53
C ALA A 905 -7.85 39.28 2.40
N ASP A 906 -8.47 40.24 1.73
CA ASP A 906 -7.89 41.57 1.53
C ASP A 906 -7.82 42.36 2.85
N ALA A 907 -8.84 42.26 3.71
CA ALA A 907 -8.82 42.88 5.02
C ALA A 907 -7.78 42.24 5.96
N ALA A 908 -7.65 40.92 5.95
CA ALA A 908 -6.66 40.19 6.74
C ALA A 908 -5.24 40.45 6.24
N LYS A 909 -5.03 40.60 4.93
CA LYS A 909 -3.75 41.00 4.35
C LYS A 909 -3.36 42.41 4.74
N ALA A 910 -4.29 43.37 4.68
CA ALA A 910 -4.03 44.74 5.09
C ALA A 910 -3.66 44.83 6.58
N LEU A 911 -4.31 44.02 7.44
CA LEU A 911 -3.97 43.92 8.85
C LEU A 911 -2.61 43.23 9.08
N ASP A 912 -2.31 42.13 8.36
CA ASP A 912 -1.00 41.46 8.39
C ASP A 912 0.14 42.41 8.00
N ASP A 913 -0.06 43.22 6.95
CA ASP A 913 0.93 44.19 6.48
C ASP A 913 1.10 45.36 7.45
N ALA A 914 0.01 45.89 8.03
CA ALA A 914 0.07 46.97 9.00
C ALA A 914 0.77 46.56 10.31
N CYS A 915 0.63 45.30 10.73
CA CYS A 915 1.31 44.78 11.92
C CYS A 915 2.82 44.58 11.73
N LYS A 916 3.35 44.56 10.48
CA LYS A 916 4.79 44.49 10.20
C LYS A 916 5.53 45.79 10.47
N SER A 917 4.83 46.93 10.49
CA SER A 917 5.40 48.26 10.72
C SER A 917 4.39 49.14 11.46
N PRO A 918 4.24 48.96 12.80
CA PRO A 918 3.22 49.63 13.59
C PRO A 918 3.61 51.11 13.88
N GLU A 919 3.65 51.95 12.84
CA GLU A 919 3.95 53.38 13.00
C GLU A 919 2.71 54.20 13.41
N GLU A 920 1.49 53.71 13.16
CA GLU A 920 0.23 54.33 13.59
C GLU A 920 -0.79 53.30 14.12
N VAL A 921 -0.91 53.18 15.45
CA VAL A 921 -1.89 52.28 16.12
C VAL A 921 -3.33 52.58 15.70
N GLN A 922 -3.64 53.83 15.38
CA GLN A 922 -4.96 54.27 14.90
C GLN A 922 -5.35 53.59 13.58
N ASN A 923 -4.37 53.27 12.72
CA ASN A 923 -4.59 52.62 11.43
C ASN A 923 -4.86 51.10 11.61
N ILE A 924 -4.16 50.46 12.57
CA ILE A 924 -4.40 49.05 12.94
C ILE A 924 -5.79 48.89 13.56
N ALA A 925 -6.23 49.83 14.41
CA ALA A 925 -7.58 49.81 15.00
C ALA A 925 -8.68 49.79 13.92
N VAL A 926 -8.56 50.66 12.90
CA VAL A 926 -9.52 50.73 11.79
C VAL A 926 -9.54 49.44 10.96
N LEU A 927 -8.39 48.79 10.80
CA LEU A 927 -8.28 47.53 10.07
C LEU A 927 -8.84 46.34 10.85
N VAL A 928 -8.65 46.32 12.18
CA VAL A 928 -9.28 45.34 13.07
C VAL A 928 -10.80 45.47 13.02
N ASP A 929 -11.34 46.69 13.18
CA ASP A 929 -12.78 46.95 13.11
C ASP A 929 -13.37 46.55 11.75
N LYS A 930 -12.63 46.83 10.66
CA LYS A 930 -13.04 46.46 9.29
C LYS A 930 -13.10 44.95 9.10
N LEU A 931 -12.11 44.21 9.59
CA LEU A 931 -12.07 42.75 9.49
C LEU A 931 -13.16 42.10 10.36
N GLN A 932 -13.43 42.63 11.55
CA GLN A 932 -14.50 42.16 12.43
C GLN A 932 -15.90 42.45 11.87
N ALA A 933 -16.11 43.61 11.25
CA ALA A 933 -17.36 43.92 10.55
C ALA A 933 -17.64 42.93 9.42
N LEU A 934 -16.60 42.50 8.69
CA LEU A 934 -16.72 41.46 7.67
C LEU A 934 -17.05 40.09 8.27
N PHE A 935 -16.42 39.71 9.39
CA PHE A 935 -16.77 38.48 10.09
C PHE A 935 -18.24 38.45 10.55
N LEU A 936 -18.74 39.57 11.06
CA LEU A 936 -20.14 39.69 11.48
C LEU A 936 -21.09 39.63 10.27
N HIS A 937 -20.75 40.29 9.17
CA HIS A 937 -21.54 40.25 7.94
C HIS A 937 -21.68 38.82 7.38
N TYR A 938 -20.57 38.07 7.33
CA TYR A 938 -20.56 36.66 6.87
C TYR A 938 -21.21 35.68 7.86
N LYS A 939 -21.40 36.09 9.11
CA LYS A 939 -22.15 35.33 10.13
C LYS A 939 -23.67 35.55 10.02
N GLU A 940 -24.11 36.78 9.69
CA GLU A 940 -25.53 37.13 9.62
C GLU A 940 -26.19 36.81 8.26
N HIS A 941 -25.40 36.78 7.18
CA HIS A 941 -25.89 36.62 5.80
C HIS A 941 -25.35 35.37 5.09
N GLY A 942 -24.68 34.47 5.82
CA GLY A 942 -23.85 33.38 5.29
C GLY A 942 -24.46 31.99 5.37
#